data_AF-A0A0P6XJB5-F1
#
_entry.id   AF-A0A0P6XJB5-F1
#
_cell.length_a   1.000
_cell.length_b   1.000
_cell.length_c   1.000
_cell.angle_alpha   90.00
_cell.angle_beta   90.00
_cell.angle_gamma   90.00
#
_symmetry.space_group_name_H-M   'P 1'
#
loop_
_entity.id
_entity.type
_entity.pdbx_description
1 polymer ?
#
loop_
_entity_poly.entity_id
_entity_poly.type
_entity_poly.pdbx_seq_one_letter_code
_entity_poly.pdbx_strand_id
1 'polypeptide(L)'
;MQSRFTLIRWLAAAVLLVSFLPQFPAQAQSEPPGGDLEAEAGFYPDPGAYFKVGSTAYAVTAADCDPSLAGEQACDNPLQAAVEFLTAQNLTPASGKIYIGAGVYDLAAATNPASNWSIDGGIWTAYPPKLTLVGMGSALGGAATTELRGNISLSNLGALTVSNLLIQGGSLATGNTSGLITLDRVQVLNSPGTCISIGAHQGSVAASQVLVNGCAASGSGIFADVTGGLKMTASHLNAATGEGLFLVAGEPVTLLNVSSHMNGGGGIVIQSRPDSAPKVSLTAVNITRNEGTGVQIGTLGAVSVDRSVFANNSGMGLMVMNINPESPAPVNIFRSQWIRNSGGLMVQSAGRILVDGMRSEFNQGSPVMSLDNMAGSLPIQISNRLGANTLANNDGPSFIMSNSKVAMTGVNAVRSQGFQITAPNSAVTVMRSSITDSQSHPGLIIISGGATTLADVRVNKNNSVGASLVTAGAGGSLRILRSQFNGNSGPGVSISTLGRTQISQVEASNNSALGMELVNNGVNPTGWWVTLQQSTFNGNSGGYGLRVATTGGVQAKKISASNNTSYGMQVEYIEPAPFQLTGKPGDNRFVRNGAMGLAALGVSKLVLSGVDAGQNNSFGVQAIGATTQDFQITNVQANANNSTGILAISGGRMLLKNAAADANSEKGLIAQTNYSDTAKLDLSILSSHFDGNGVNGLDLRTSGPVLMNGVSASHSALGSGAVIADNGGPNMTAKVEILSTLGQNYFDNNAMLGMDVVNAQSFSASYLSVRGNGKNSNVPGLFLRGPDAPVTLTCAVVTGNPADGLQTDTGAALVKIVNGMMDGNTRLDPSTYVNIRLFSLATTLDYKPGVCSGW
;
A
#
# COMPACT_ATOMS: atom_id res chain seq x y z
N MET A 1 7.97 -30.57 9.02
CA MET A 1 8.72 -30.40 10.29
C MET A 1 9.04 -28.93 10.65
N GLN A 2 9.06 -27.98 9.70
CA GLN A 2 9.27 -26.55 9.99
C GLN A 2 8.06 -25.82 10.62
N SER A 3 6.83 -26.34 10.54
CA SER A 3 5.64 -25.73 11.15
C SER A 3 5.52 -25.94 12.67
N ARG A 4 6.25 -26.91 13.24
CA ARG A 4 6.25 -27.17 14.69
C ARG A 4 7.23 -26.28 15.46
N PHE A 5 8.27 -25.78 14.81
CA PHE A 5 9.25 -24.86 15.44
C PHE A 5 8.75 -23.42 15.53
N THR A 6 7.86 -22.98 14.64
CA THR A 6 7.17 -21.69 14.77
C THR A 6 6.17 -21.71 15.91
N LEU A 7 5.35 -22.77 16.05
CA LEU A 7 4.35 -22.87 17.13
C LEU A 7 4.99 -22.83 18.54
N ILE A 8 6.17 -23.45 18.72
CA ILE A 8 6.89 -23.47 20.00
C ILE A 8 7.52 -22.10 20.32
N ARG A 9 7.97 -21.33 19.32
CA ARG A 9 8.38 -19.92 19.52
C ARG A 9 7.20 -19.00 19.84
N TRP A 10 6.01 -19.27 19.29
CA TRP A 10 4.78 -18.54 19.59
C TRP A 10 4.21 -18.86 20.99
N LEU A 11 4.30 -20.11 21.44
CA LEU A 11 3.96 -20.47 22.83
C LEU A 11 4.97 -19.91 23.83
N ALA A 12 6.27 -19.89 23.53
CA ALA A 12 7.26 -19.25 24.41
C ALA A 12 7.06 -17.73 24.52
N ALA A 13 6.71 -17.05 23.42
CA ALA A 13 6.39 -15.62 23.44
C ALA A 13 5.03 -15.30 24.09
N ALA A 14 4.03 -16.18 23.98
CA ALA A 14 2.74 -16.02 24.63
C ALA A 14 2.77 -16.35 26.13
N VAL A 15 3.60 -17.31 26.55
CA VAL A 15 3.78 -17.67 27.97
C VAL A 15 4.63 -16.63 28.71
N LEU A 16 5.54 -15.92 28.03
CA LEU A 16 6.25 -14.74 28.58
C LEU A 16 5.38 -13.48 28.74
N LEU A 17 4.12 -13.51 28.29
CA LEU A 17 3.17 -12.39 28.32
C LEU A 17 2.07 -12.55 29.40
N VAL A 18 2.08 -13.63 30.18
CA VAL A 18 0.98 -13.96 31.13
C VAL A 18 1.38 -13.82 32.62
N SER A 19 2.64 -13.51 32.95
CA SER A 19 3.03 -13.28 34.35
C SER A 19 4.06 -12.15 34.51
N PHE A 20 3.60 -10.92 34.37
CA PHE A 20 4.26 -9.76 34.98
C PHE A 20 3.20 -8.99 35.75
N LEU A 21 2.92 -9.42 36.98
CA LEU A 21 2.81 -8.41 38.03
C LEU A 21 4.16 -7.66 37.97
N PRO A 22 4.21 -6.34 37.79
CA PRO A 22 5.47 -5.64 37.92
C PRO A 22 5.93 -5.81 39.35
N GLN A 23 6.81 -6.80 39.58
CA GLN A 23 7.67 -6.80 40.75
C GLN A 23 8.60 -5.59 40.58
N PHE A 24 8.68 -4.76 41.62
CA PHE A 24 9.57 -3.62 41.70
C PHE A 24 10.94 -3.94 41.06
N PRO A 25 11.54 -3.07 40.23
CA PRO A 25 12.97 -3.19 39.98
C PRO A 25 13.68 -3.14 41.33
N ALA A 26 14.58 -4.09 41.59
CA ALA A 26 15.32 -4.21 42.86
C ALA A 26 16.09 -2.92 43.26
N GLN A 27 16.26 -1.98 42.34
CA GLN A 27 16.85 -0.66 42.59
C GLN A 27 15.91 0.37 43.24
N ALA A 28 14.59 0.12 43.30
CA ALA A 28 13.64 0.88 44.11
C ALA A 28 13.49 0.29 45.53
N GLN A 29 14.25 -0.76 45.86
CA GLN A 29 14.25 -1.44 47.15
C GLN A 29 15.40 -0.98 48.07
N SER A 30 16.24 -0.04 47.63
CA SER A 30 17.26 0.54 48.50
C SER A 30 16.64 1.66 49.33
N GLU A 31 16.94 1.65 50.62
CA GLU A 31 16.80 2.80 51.52
C GLU A 31 17.32 4.09 50.85
N PRO A 32 16.76 5.27 51.20
CA PRO A 32 17.17 6.54 50.61
C PRO A 32 18.71 6.66 50.60
N PRO A 33 19.32 7.23 49.54
CA PRO A 33 20.73 7.60 49.60
C PRO A 33 20.91 8.49 50.83
N GLY A 34 21.79 8.08 51.75
CA GLY A 34 22.05 8.76 53.02
C GLY A 34 22.75 10.12 52.88
N GLY A 35 22.36 10.93 51.90
CA GLY A 35 22.77 12.32 51.76
C GLY A 35 21.60 13.23 52.13
N ASP A 36 21.82 14.10 53.10
CA ASP A 36 20.91 15.10 53.69
C ASP A 36 19.98 14.64 54.84
N LEU A 37 20.20 13.45 55.39
CA LEU A 37 19.79 13.10 56.77
C LEU A 37 20.81 13.61 57.81
N GLU A 38 21.59 14.65 57.48
CA GLU A 38 22.57 15.21 58.41
C GLU A 38 21.88 16.02 59.53
N ALA A 39 22.22 15.62 60.76
CA ALA A 39 22.11 16.35 62.02
C ALA A 39 20.72 16.75 62.58
N GLU A 40 19.60 16.55 61.87
CA GLU A 40 18.26 16.93 62.38
C GLU A 40 17.42 15.81 63.01
N ALA A 41 17.78 14.54 62.82
CA ALA A 41 17.08 13.41 63.41
C ALA A 41 17.74 12.99 64.73
N GLY A 42 17.42 13.72 65.82
CA GLY A 42 17.36 13.05 67.12
C GLY A 42 16.36 11.90 66.98
N PHE A 43 16.76 10.69 67.32
CA PHE A 43 15.94 9.49 67.18
C PHE A 43 14.58 9.74 67.85
N TYR A 44 13.51 9.83 67.04
CA TYR A 44 12.13 9.98 67.50
C TYR A 44 11.44 8.63 67.30
N PRO A 45 11.45 7.74 68.31
CA PRO A 45 10.99 6.36 68.18
C PRO A 45 9.46 6.21 68.18
N ASP A 46 8.71 7.25 68.55
CA ASP A 46 7.28 7.14 68.80
C ASP A 46 6.42 7.67 67.63
N PRO A 47 5.23 7.10 67.38
CA PRO A 47 4.26 7.66 66.44
C PRO A 47 3.83 9.08 66.85
N GLY A 48 4.20 10.07 66.05
CA GLY A 48 3.86 11.47 66.27
C GLY A 48 4.24 12.37 65.10
N ALA A 49 4.03 13.68 65.27
CA ALA A 49 4.51 14.73 64.38
C ALA A 49 5.67 15.50 65.05
N TYR A 50 6.74 15.73 64.30
CA TYR A 50 7.98 16.33 64.77
C TYR A 50 8.37 17.51 63.89
N PHE A 51 8.66 18.64 64.51
CA PHE A 51 9.05 19.87 63.80
C PHE A 51 9.86 20.77 64.72
N LYS A 52 10.52 21.77 64.12
CA LYS A 52 11.18 22.85 64.87
C LYS A 52 10.43 24.15 64.68
N VAL A 53 10.47 25.03 65.67
CA VAL A 53 10.09 26.45 65.51
C VAL A 53 11.30 27.27 65.98
N GLY A 54 11.91 28.00 65.04
CA GLY A 54 13.27 28.52 65.25
C GLY A 54 14.25 27.37 65.47
N SER A 55 14.95 27.36 66.61
CA SER A 55 15.85 26.27 67.02
C SER A 55 15.21 25.24 67.96
N THR A 56 14.00 25.52 68.45
CA THR A 56 13.32 24.66 69.43
C THR A 56 12.62 23.51 68.73
N ALA A 57 12.86 22.28 69.16
CA ALA A 57 12.18 21.09 68.66
C ALA A 57 10.91 20.81 69.45
N TYR A 58 9.84 20.43 68.74
CA TYR A 58 8.56 20.02 69.29
C TYR A 58 8.24 18.60 68.81
N ALA A 59 7.65 17.83 69.71
CA ALA A 59 7.13 16.49 69.46
C ALA A 59 5.68 16.46 69.91
N VAL A 60 4.78 16.11 69.00
CA VAL A 60 3.35 15.91 69.29
C VAL A 60 3.08 14.44 69.05
N THR A 61 2.87 13.68 70.12
CA THR A 61 2.74 12.22 70.10
C THR A 61 1.40 11.80 70.66
N ALA A 62 0.97 10.56 70.47
CA ALA A 62 -0.30 10.10 71.06
C ALA A 62 -0.34 10.19 72.60
N ALA A 63 0.83 10.15 73.26
CA ALA A 63 0.95 10.34 74.71
C ALA A 63 0.82 11.81 75.12
N ASP A 64 1.26 12.74 74.27
CA ASP A 64 1.23 14.17 74.53
C ASP A 64 0.96 14.98 73.27
N CYS A 65 -0.29 15.41 73.13
CA CYS A 65 -0.82 16.13 71.97
C CYS A 65 -0.81 17.66 72.14
N ASP A 66 -0.50 18.17 73.33
CA ASP A 66 -0.28 19.60 73.58
C ASP A 66 0.97 19.81 74.46
N PRO A 67 2.16 19.92 73.82
CA PRO A 67 3.42 20.06 74.56
C PRO A 67 3.58 21.42 75.26
N SER A 68 2.60 22.34 75.17
CA SER A 68 2.60 23.60 75.94
C SER A 68 1.95 23.49 77.31
N LEU A 69 1.18 22.44 77.58
CA LEU A 69 0.58 22.17 78.88
C LEU A 69 1.45 21.17 79.66
N ALA A 70 1.59 21.40 80.96
CA ALA A 70 2.37 20.50 81.81
C ALA A 70 1.59 19.19 82.05
N GLY A 71 2.18 18.05 81.64
CA GLY A 71 1.66 16.70 81.83
C GLY A 71 1.09 16.09 80.55
N GLU A 72 1.07 14.75 80.46
CA GLU A 72 0.63 14.00 79.26
C GLU A 72 -0.81 14.37 78.83
N GLN A 73 -0.95 15.00 77.66
CA GLN A 73 -2.24 15.30 77.04
C GLN A 73 -2.57 14.26 75.96
N ALA A 74 -3.03 13.07 76.35
CA ALA A 74 -3.25 11.98 75.41
C ALA A 74 -4.33 12.31 74.35
N CYS A 75 -4.07 11.93 73.09
CA CYS A 75 -5.06 12.00 72.00
C CYS A 75 -4.88 10.87 70.99
N ASP A 76 -5.90 10.62 70.16
CA ASP A 76 -5.90 9.54 69.17
C ASP A 76 -5.48 10.03 67.76
N ASN A 77 -5.34 11.34 67.54
CA ASN A 77 -4.80 11.93 66.32
C ASN A 77 -3.72 13.00 66.58
N PRO A 78 -2.47 12.58 66.88
CA PRO A 78 -1.38 13.52 67.13
C PRO A 78 -0.99 14.36 65.91
N LEU A 79 -1.34 13.94 64.69
CA LEU A 79 -1.04 14.70 63.47
C LEU A 79 -1.94 15.93 63.33
N GLN A 80 -3.23 15.77 63.63
CA GLN A 80 -4.17 16.89 63.66
C GLN A 80 -3.88 17.82 64.84
N ALA A 81 -3.57 17.27 66.02
CA ALA A 81 -3.16 18.06 67.18
C ALA A 81 -1.93 18.93 66.90
N ALA A 82 -0.95 18.43 66.14
CA ALA A 82 0.22 19.21 65.75
C ALA A 82 -0.12 20.43 64.89
N VAL A 83 -1.10 20.31 64.00
CA VAL A 83 -1.57 21.42 63.17
C VAL A 83 -2.32 22.43 64.03
N GLU A 84 -3.18 21.97 64.93
CA GLU A 84 -3.91 22.81 65.88
C GLU A 84 -2.97 23.55 66.83
N PHE A 85 -1.93 22.89 67.33
CA PHE A 85 -0.88 23.50 68.14
C PHE A 85 -0.16 24.62 67.37
N LEU A 86 0.30 24.35 66.14
CA LEU A 86 0.99 25.33 65.30
C LEU A 86 0.08 26.53 64.97
N THR A 87 -1.19 26.28 64.67
CA THR A 87 -2.16 27.33 64.32
C THR A 87 -2.60 28.16 65.52
N ALA A 88 -2.91 27.53 66.65
CA ALA A 88 -3.32 28.21 67.88
C ALA A 88 -2.23 29.12 68.45
N GLN A 89 -0.97 28.69 68.36
CA GLN A 89 0.20 29.46 68.81
C GLN A 89 0.77 30.38 67.72
N ASN A 90 0.17 30.38 66.52
CA ASN A 90 0.64 31.13 65.35
C ASN A 90 2.12 30.89 65.01
N LEU A 91 2.55 29.62 65.08
CA LEU A 91 3.92 29.18 64.83
C LEU A 91 4.05 28.59 63.43
N THR A 92 5.20 28.84 62.81
CA THR A 92 5.59 28.26 61.53
C THR A 92 6.71 27.23 61.73
N PRO A 93 6.61 26.01 61.20
CA PRO A 93 7.72 25.06 61.21
C PRO A 93 8.97 25.64 60.52
N ALA A 94 10.14 25.51 61.14
CA ALA A 94 11.42 25.89 60.57
C ALA A 94 11.64 25.12 59.25
N SER A 95 12.04 25.87 58.22
CA SER A 95 12.14 25.36 56.84
C SER A 95 10.83 24.74 56.29
N GLY A 96 9.70 24.96 56.96
CA GLY A 96 8.39 24.43 56.57
C GLY A 96 8.28 22.91 56.65
N LYS A 97 9.06 22.22 57.50
CA LYS A 97 9.07 20.75 57.56
C LYS A 97 8.29 20.21 58.77
N ILE A 98 7.48 19.18 58.51
CA ILE A 98 6.86 18.33 59.53
C ILE A 98 7.26 16.89 59.21
N TYR A 99 8.01 16.27 60.12
CA TYR A 99 8.35 14.86 60.05
C TYR A 99 7.27 14.04 60.76
N ILE A 100 6.87 12.92 60.15
CA ILE A 100 5.89 12.00 60.71
C ILE A 100 6.63 10.74 61.12
N GLY A 101 6.55 10.39 62.40
CA GLY A 101 7.18 9.18 62.94
C GLY A 101 6.80 7.91 62.17
N ALA A 102 7.62 6.88 62.28
CA ALA A 102 7.22 5.55 61.82
C ALA A 102 6.09 5.04 62.72
N GLY A 103 5.03 4.47 62.12
CA GLY A 103 3.86 4.03 62.85
C GLY A 103 2.60 3.99 61.98
N VAL A 104 1.56 3.35 62.52
CA VAL A 104 0.22 3.32 61.93
C VAL A 104 -0.65 4.35 62.64
N TYR A 105 -1.25 5.26 61.88
CA TYR A 105 -2.12 6.32 62.38
C TYR A 105 -3.56 6.03 61.91
N ASP A 106 -4.45 5.64 62.83
CA ASP A 106 -5.87 5.38 62.52
C ASP A 106 -6.71 6.67 62.53
N LEU A 107 -6.45 7.52 61.54
CA LEU A 107 -7.02 8.86 61.43
C LEU A 107 -8.54 8.84 61.20
N ALA A 108 -9.05 7.83 60.50
CA ALA A 108 -10.48 7.73 60.17
C ALA A 108 -11.34 7.41 61.41
N ALA A 109 -10.81 6.63 62.35
CA ALA A 109 -11.47 6.29 63.61
C ALA A 109 -11.25 7.33 64.72
N ALA A 110 -10.26 8.21 64.55
CA ALA A 110 -9.90 9.20 65.54
C ALA A 110 -11.01 10.22 65.81
N THR A 111 -11.13 10.65 67.07
CA THR A 111 -12.15 11.59 67.53
C THR A 111 -11.57 12.78 68.29
N ASN A 112 -10.29 12.74 68.68
CA ASN A 112 -9.63 13.76 69.48
C ASN A 112 -8.23 14.11 68.90
N PRO A 113 -8.01 15.34 68.40
CA PRO A 113 -8.95 16.45 68.38
C PRO A 113 -10.01 16.37 67.26
N ALA A 114 -9.72 15.66 66.18
CA ALA A 114 -10.67 15.40 65.09
C ALA A 114 -10.26 14.18 64.26
N SER A 115 -11.20 13.64 63.49
CA SER A 115 -10.94 12.61 62.47
C SER A 115 -10.17 13.19 61.27
N ASN A 116 -9.41 12.33 60.57
CA ASN A 116 -8.62 12.65 59.39
C ASN A 116 -7.51 13.67 59.69
N TRP A 117 -6.69 14.01 58.69
CA TRP A 117 -5.65 15.02 58.85
C TRP A 117 -5.89 16.18 57.88
N SER A 118 -6.22 17.36 58.42
CA SER A 118 -6.56 18.54 57.64
C SER A 118 -5.63 19.70 57.97
N ILE A 119 -4.86 20.15 56.99
CA ILE A 119 -4.02 21.33 57.06
C ILE A 119 -4.63 22.41 56.16
N ASP A 120 -5.18 23.45 56.79
CA ASP A 120 -5.73 24.61 56.10
C ASP A 120 -4.84 25.85 56.35
N GLY A 121 -4.10 26.25 55.31
CA GLY A 121 -3.24 27.43 55.36
C GLY A 121 -4.01 28.74 55.53
N GLY A 122 -5.33 28.76 55.29
CA GLY A 122 -6.17 29.93 55.52
C GLY A 122 -6.37 30.27 57.01
N ILE A 123 -6.09 29.31 57.91
CA ILE A 123 -6.18 29.51 59.36
C ILE A 123 -4.88 30.13 59.90
N TRP A 124 -3.75 29.93 59.23
CA TRP A 124 -2.47 30.50 59.63
C TRP A 124 -2.36 31.98 59.25
N THR A 125 -1.99 32.83 60.21
CA THR A 125 -1.67 34.23 59.92
C THR A 125 -0.24 34.40 59.35
N ALA A 126 0.66 33.45 59.65
CA ALA A 126 1.99 33.34 59.07
C ALA A 126 2.32 31.85 58.78
N TYR A 127 2.12 31.41 57.53
CA TYR A 127 2.39 30.04 57.09
C TYR A 127 3.69 29.93 56.27
N PRO A 128 4.30 28.73 56.17
CA PRO A 128 5.55 28.61 55.43
C PRO A 128 5.28 28.69 53.93
N PRO A 129 6.10 29.42 53.14
CA PRO A 129 5.93 29.52 51.69
C PRO A 129 6.02 28.15 50.97
N LYS A 130 6.65 27.18 51.63
CA LYS A 130 6.66 25.76 51.25
C LYS A 130 6.40 24.90 52.48
N LEU A 131 5.40 24.03 52.45
CA LEU A 131 5.18 23.01 53.46
C LEU A 131 5.70 21.65 52.97
N THR A 132 6.40 20.92 53.82
CA THR A 132 7.06 19.66 53.52
C THR A 132 6.70 18.61 54.57
N LEU A 133 5.96 17.59 54.16
CA LEU A 133 5.54 16.44 54.96
C LEU A 133 6.41 15.24 54.62
N VAL A 134 7.08 14.67 55.63
CA VAL A 134 8.07 13.60 55.42
C VAL A 134 7.79 12.46 56.40
N GLY A 135 7.39 11.30 55.88
CA GLY A 135 7.39 10.08 56.68
C GLY A 135 8.82 9.66 57.01
N MET A 136 9.06 9.39 58.29
CA MET A 136 10.34 8.88 58.78
C MET A 136 10.44 7.36 58.62
N GLY A 137 9.32 6.68 58.41
CA GLY A 137 9.27 5.27 58.08
C GLY A 137 9.47 4.96 56.60
N SER A 138 9.65 3.69 56.28
CA SER A 138 9.59 3.19 54.90
C SER A 138 8.19 3.42 54.30
N ALA A 139 8.09 3.60 52.99
CA ALA A 139 6.81 3.60 52.28
C ALA A 139 6.32 2.17 51.95
N LEU A 140 7.13 1.13 52.20
CA LEU A 140 6.85 -0.28 51.90
C LEU A 140 6.39 -0.99 53.19
N GLY A 141 5.08 -1.19 53.35
CA GLY A 141 4.38 -1.65 54.58
C GLY A 141 5.16 -2.55 55.55
N GLY A 142 5.00 -2.32 56.87
CA GLY A 142 5.68 -3.04 57.96
C GLY A 142 5.77 -2.25 59.26
N ALA A 143 6.41 -2.79 60.30
CA ALA A 143 6.51 -2.11 61.61
C ALA A 143 7.31 -0.79 61.58
N ALA A 144 8.09 -0.55 60.51
CA ALA A 144 8.88 0.65 60.31
C ALA A 144 8.27 1.60 59.26
N THR A 145 6.99 1.46 58.89
CA THR A 145 6.34 2.34 57.90
C THR A 145 5.56 3.47 58.51
N THR A 146 5.53 4.62 57.83
CA THR A 146 4.58 5.70 58.15
C THR A 146 3.29 5.48 57.36
N GLU A 147 2.31 4.83 58.00
CA GLU A 147 1.02 4.45 57.42
C GLU A 147 -0.11 5.32 57.99
N LEU A 148 -0.84 6.01 57.11
CA LEU A 148 -1.94 6.89 57.44
C LEU A 148 -3.26 6.26 57.00
N ARG A 149 -4.13 5.93 57.94
CA ARG A 149 -5.46 5.35 57.67
C ARG A 149 -6.55 6.39 57.80
N GLY A 150 -6.78 7.13 56.73
CA GLY A 150 -7.80 8.17 56.67
C GLY A 150 -7.46 9.20 55.61
N ASN A 151 -8.28 10.24 55.51
CA ASN A 151 -8.12 11.27 54.51
C ASN A 151 -7.09 12.31 54.96
N ILE A 152 -6.32 12.82 54.01
CA ILE A 152 -5.38 13.92 54.18
C ILE A 152 -5.84 15.07 53.29
N SER A 153 -6.14 16.22 53.87
CA SER A 153 -6.58 17.42 53.16
C SER A 153 -5.57 18.53 53.35
N LEU A 154 -5.04 19.07 52.24
CA LEU A 154 -4.05 20.14 52.21
C LEU A 154 -4.63 21.33 51.42
N SER A 155 -5.15 22.34 52.11
CA SER A 155 -5.87 23.45 51.45
C SER A 155 -5.28 24.83 51.74
N ASN A 156 -5.43 25.76 50.79
CA ASN A 156 -5.02 27.16 50.94
C ASN A 156 -3.52 27.34 51.26
N LEU A 157 -2.67 26.50 50.66
CA LEU A 157 -1.22 26.47 50.90
C LEU A 157 -0.41 26.95 49.69
N GLY A 158 0.84 27.35 49.96
CA GLY A 158 1.86 27.57 48.94
C GLY A 158 2.41 26.25 48.38
N ALA A 159 3.71 26.23 48.08
CA ALA A 159 4.35 25.02 47.55
C ALA A 159 4.26 23.85 48.55
N LEU A 160 4.09 22.63 48.06
CA LEU A 160 3.92 21.43 48.88
C LEU A 160 4.96 20.36 48.53
N THR A 161 5.39 19.62 49.53
CA THR A 161 6.12 18.37 49.34
C THR A 161 5.53 17.32 50.26
N VAL A 162 5.17 16.17 49.71
CA VAL A 162 4.73 14.99 50.46
C VAL A 162 5.64 13.84 50.06
N SER A 163 6.26 13.19 51.05
CA SER A 163 7.20 12.11 50.75
C SER A 163 7.26 11.02 51.80
N ASN A 164 7.57 9.80 51.34
CA ASN A 164 7.74 8.59 52.17
C ASN A 164 6.51 8.23 53.01
N LEU A 165 5.32 8.29 52.42
CA LEU A 165 4.07 7.98 53.13
C LEU A 165 3.29 6.88 52.42
N LEU A 166 2.68 6.01 53.22
CA LEU A 166 1.61 5.11 52.79
C LEU A 166 0.28 5.63 53.34
N ILE A 167 -0.71 5.78 52.47
CA ILE A 167 -2.09 6.10 52.81
C ILE A 167 -2.94 4.87 52.52
N GLN A 168 -3.62 4.33 53.51
CA GLN A 168 -4.36 3.07 53.42
C GLN A 168 -5.82 3.28 53.78
N GLY A 169 -6.75 2.98 52.86
CA GLY A 169 -8.18 3.16 53.13
C GLY A 169 -8.65 4.63 53.12
N GLY A 170 -7.82 5.56 52.65
CA GLY A 170 -8.11 7.00 52.60
C GLY A 170 -7.53 7.67 51.34
N SER A 171 -7.65 8.99 51.26
CA SER A 171 -7.23 9.80 50.10
C SER A 171 -6.28 10.93 50.47
N LEU A 172 -5.46 11.37 49.50
CA LEU A 172 -4.73 12.64 49.55
C LEU A 172 -5.45 13.67 48.68
N ALA A 173 -5.95 14.73 49.28
CA ALA A 173 -6.62 15.83 48.59
C ALA A 173 -5.90 17.15 48.82
N THR A 174 -5.79 17.96 47.76
CA THR A 174 -5.36 19.35 47.85
C THR A 174 -6.42 20.28 47.28
N GLY A 175 -6.60 21.46 47.88
CA GLY A 175 -7.56 22.47 47.40
C GLY A 175 -7.02 23.89 47.48
N ASN A 176 -7.14 24.66 46.40
CA ASN A 176 -6.71 26.06 46.35
C ASN A 176 -5.24 26.25 46.80
N THR A 177 -4.33 25.46 46.22
CA THR A 177 -2.90 25.53 46.52
C THR A 177 -2.14 26.22 45.39
N SER A 178 -0.93 26.71 45.63
CA SER A 178 -0.09 27.38 44.61
C SER A 178 1.37 26.93 44.64
N GLY A 179 2.17 27.29 43.63
CA GLY A 179 3.60 26.92 43.58
C GLY A 179 3.84 25.51 43.04
N LEU A 180 4.86 24.80 43.55
CA LEU A 180 5.18 23.43 43.11
C LEU A 180 4.64 22.43 44.14
N ILE A 181 3.82 21.47 43.70
CA ILE A 181 3.52 20.26 44.48
C ILE A 181 4.52 19.18 44.09
N THR A 182 5.19 18.60 45.09
CA THR A 182 6.08 17.44 44.92
C THR A 182 5.53 16.24 45.68
N LEU A 183 5.30 15.14 44.97
CA LEU A 183 4.98 13.83 45.54
C LEU A 183 6.17 12.90 45.27
N ASP A 184 6.87 12.45 46.30
CA ASP A 184 8.01 11.52 46.15
C ASP A 184 7.82 10.30 47.04
N ARG A 185 7.77 9.10 46.44
CA ARG A 185 7.57 7.84 47.20
C ARG A 185 6.31 7.87 48.08
N VAL A 186 5.19 8.27 47.46
CA VAL A 186 3.87 8.30 48.08
C VAL A 186 3.04 7.13 47.58
N GLN A 187 2.44 6.37 48.48
CA GLN A 187 1.53 5.27 48.16
C GLN A 187 0.12 5.59 48.66
N VAL A 188 -0.91 5.36 47.84
CA VAL A 188 -2.31 5.48 48.24
C VAL A 188 -3.07 4.23 47.81
N LEU A 189 -3.54 3.45 48.78
CA LEU A 189 -4.11 2.13 48.56
C LEU A 189 -5.55 2.05 49.09
N ASN A 190 -6.43 1.40 48.35
CA ASN A 190 -7.80 1.07 48.74
C ASN A 190 -8.64 2.29 49.15
N SER A 191 -8.48 3.42 48.43
CA SER A 191 -9.27 4.63 48.70
C SER A 191 -10.75 4.40 48.43
N PRO A 192 -11.67 4.94 49.26
CA PRO A 192 -13.11 4.88 49.02
C PRO A 192 -13.56 5.70 47.80
N GLY A 193 -12.69 6.55 47.23
CA GLY A 193 -12.96 7.39 46.07
C GLY A 193 -11.69 7.60 45.24
N THR A 194 -11.44 8.83 44.79
CA THR A 194 -10.19 9.20 44.13
C THR A 194 -9.02 9.10 45.11
N CYS A 195 -7.95 8.40 44.73
CA CYS A 195 -6.80 8.20 45.61
C CYS A 195 -6.02 9.51 45.85
N ILE A 196 -5.64 10.22 44.79
CA ILE A 196 -5.00 11.54 44.88
C ILE A 196 -5.81 12.57 44.08
N SER A 197 -6.27 13.62 44.75
CA SER A 197 -7.05 14.71 44.13
C SER A 197 -6.32 16.04 44.29
N ILE A 198 -5.88 16.63 43.18
CA ILE A 198 -5.25 17.95 43.14
C ILE A 198 -6.22 18.91 42.44
N GLY A 199 -7.03 19.63 43.23
CA GLY A 199 -8.06 20.53 42.72
C GLY A 199 -7.60 21.99 42.67
N ALA A 200 -7.82 22.65 41.53
CA ALA A 200 -7.61 24.09 41.32
C ALA A 200 -6.21 24.59 41.73
N HIS A 201 -5.17 23.83 41.40
CA HIS A 201 -3.80 24.15 41.80
C HIS A 201 -3.16 25.20 40.86
N GLN A 202 -2.64 26.27 41.45
CA GLN A 202 -1.94 27.33 40.75
C GLN A 202 -0.44 27.07 40.67
N GLY A 203 -0.05 26.16 39.77
CA GLY A 203 1.35 25.82 39.53
C GLY A 203 1.53 24.41 39.01
N SER A 204 2.74 23.85 39.17
CA SER A 204 3.11 22.56 38.57
C SER A 204 3.12 21.42 39.60
N VAL A 205 3.02 20.19 39.10
CA VAL A 205 3.13 18.97 39.91
C VAL A 205 4.35 18.16 39.45
N ALA A 206 5.17 17.74 40.41
CA ALA A 206 6.22 16.74 40.22
C ALA A 206 5.87 15.49 41.02
N ALA A 207 5.78 14.34 40.37
CA ALA A 207 5.45 13.06 40.98
C ALA A 207 6.52 12.01 40.66
N SER A 208 7.16 11.45 41.66
CA SER A 208 8.22 10.45 41.51
C SER A 208 7.90 9.25 42.37
N GLN A 209 7.96 8.05 41.80
CA GLN A 209 7.77 6.80 42.53
C GLN A 209 6.43 6.76 43.30
N VAL A 210 5.38 7.29 42.68
CA VAL A 210 4.02 7.29 43.26
C VAL A 210 3.32 5.99 42.90
N LEU A 211 2.68 5.34 43.87
CA LEU A 211 1.84 4.17 43.66
C LEU A 211 0.41 4.47 44.09
N VAL A 212 -0.55 4.27 43.20
CA VAL A 212 -1.97 4.22 43.56
C VAL A 212 -2.53 2.85 43.18
N ASN A 213 -3.34 2.28 44.06
CA ASN A 213 -3.95 0.97 43.84
C ASN A 213 -5.32 0.84 44.52
N GLY A 214 -6.37 0.50 43.78
CA GLY A 214 -7.68 0.19 44.35
C GLY A 214 -8.50 1.43 44.73
N CYS A 215 -8.72 2.36 43.80
CA CYS A 215 -9.51 3.58 44.06
C CYS A 215 -10.98 3.33 43.68
N ALA A 216 -11.91 3.41 44.65
CA ALA A 216 -13.31 3.00 44.48
C ALA A 216 -14.24 4.13 43.99
N ALA A 217 -15.55 3.85 43.92
CA ALA A 217 -16.63 4.81 43.63
C ALA A 217 -16.46 5.65 42.35
N SER A 218 -16.00 5.04 41.27
CA SER A 218 -15.66 5.70 40.00
C SER A 218 -14.54 6.74 40.13
N GLY A 219 -13.79 6.71 41.23
CA GLY A 219 -12.67 7.60 41.51
C GLY A 219 -11.46 7.26 40.65
N SER A 220 -10.73 8.30 40.26
CA SER A 220 -9.46 8.16 39.53
C SER A 220 -8.32 7.75 40.46
N GLY A 221 -7.27 7.17 39.90
CA GLY A 221 -6.00 6.99 40.60
C GLY A 221 -5.44 8.35 41.01
N ILE A 222 -5.26 9.23 40.02
CA ILE A 222 -4.92 10.63 40.24
C ILE A 222 -5.86 11.51 39.42
N PHE A 223 -6.48 12.48 40.08
CA PHE A 223 -7.14 13.61 39.43
C PHE A 223 -6.30 14.86 39.68
N ALA A 224 -6.00 15.64 38.65
CA ALA A 224 -5.25 16.88 38.78
C ALA A 224 -5.76 17.96 37.81
N ASP A 225 -6.12 19.12 38.34
CA ASP A 225 -6.37 20.36 37.60
C ASP A 225 -5.32 21.40 38.02
N VAL A 226 -4.39 21.70 37.11
CA VAL A 226 -3.20 22.51 37.37
C VAL A 226 -3.03 23.60 36.31
N THR A 227 -2.66 24.82 36.71
CA THR A 227 -2.29 25.87 35.71
C THR A 227 -0.90 25.67 35.13
N GLY A 228 -0.02 24.99 35.87
CA GLY A 228 1.28 24.54 35.38
C GLY A 228 1.20 23.19 34.67
N GLY A 229 2.27 22.41 34.79
CA GLY A 229 2.46 21.15 34.08
C GLY A 229 2.60 19.97 35.05
N LEU A 230 2.76 18.77 34.50
CA LEU A 230 3.03 17.55 35.27
C LEU A 230 4.33 16.90 34.80
N LYS A 231 5.26 16.67 35.73
CA LYS A 231 6.40 15.76 35.52
C LYS A 231 6.21 14.53 36.39
N MET A 232 5.97 13.38 35.77
CA MET A 232 5.80 12.10 36.47
C MET A 232 6.87 11.09 36.06
N THR A 233 7.51 10.46 37.03
CA THR A 233 8.60 9.49 36.78
C THR A 233 8.45 8.24 37.64
N ALA A 234 8.57 7.06 37.02
CA ALA A 234 8.58 5.78 37.72
C ALA A 234 7.35 5.54 38.64
N SER A 235 6.16 5.99 38.20
CA SER A 235 4.91 5.90 38.97
C SER A 235 3.95 4.87 38.39
N HIS A 236 3.08 4.32 39.24
CA HIS A 236 2.18 3.21 38.94
C HIS A 236 0.74 3.53 39.36
N LEU A 237 -0.18 3.52 38.39
CA LEU A 237 -1.58 3.92 38.57
C LEU A 237 -2.54 2.76 38.27
N ASN A 238 -2.90 2.00 39.31
CA ASN A 238 -3.51 0.69 39.11
C ASN A 238 -4.90 0.58 39.76
N ALA A 239 -5.77 -0.23 39.16
CA ALA A 239 -7.04 -0.66 39.75
C ALA A 239 -7.93 0.47 40.28
N ALA A 240 -7.91 1.63 39.62
CA ALA A 240 -8.90 2.67 39.84
C ALA A 240 -10.20 2.26 39.14
N THR A 241 -11.34 2.47 39.79
CA THR A 241 -12.65 2.25 39.17
C THR A 241 -12.96 3.28 38.08
N GLY A 242 -12.34 4.47 38.17
CA GLY A 242 -12.30 5.48 37.10
C GLY A 242 -11.00 5.43 36.27
N GLU A 243 -10.47 6.59 35.91
CA GLU A 243 -9.22 6.72 35.14
C GLU A 243 -7.97 6.45 36.00
N GLY A 244 -6.90 5.90 35.43
CA GLY A 244 -5.61 5.84 36.15
C GLY A 244 -5.06 7.24 36.46
N LEU A 245 -5.02 8.12 35.46
CA LEU A 245 -4.72 9.56 35.58
C LEU A 245 -5.72 10.37 34.77
N PHE A 246 -6.36 11.35 35.40
CA PHE A 246 -7.09 12.42 34.74
C PHE A 246 -6.39 13.75 35.01
N LEU A 247 -5.84 14.38 33.97
CA LEU A 247 -5.04 15.59 34.06
C LEU A 247 -5.60 16.71 33.17
N VAL A 248 -5.80 17.88 33.77
CA VAL A 248 -5.96 19.16 33.07
C VAL A 248 -4.73 20.02 33.36
N ALA A 249 -3.98 20.41 32.33
CA ALA A 249 -2.72 21.15 32.48
C ALA A 249 -2.62 22.37 31.54
N GLY A 250 -1.94 23.43 31.99
CA GLY A 250 -1.64 24.61 31.17
C GLY A 250 -0.23 24.63 30.59
N GLU A 251 0.73 23.98 31.26
CA GLU A 251 2.15 23.91 30.89
C GLU A 251 2.57 22.46 30.56
N PRO A 252 3.80 22.22 30.04
CA PRO A 252 4.22 20.91 29.54
C PRO A 252 3.99 19.72 30.49
N VAL A 253 3.60 18.59 29.90
CA VAL A 253 3.39 17.30 30.56
C VAL A 253 4.45 16.30 30.11
N THR A 254 5.16 15.71 31.06
CA THR A 254 6.19 14.68 30.83
C THR A 254 5.94 13.47 31.70
N LEU A 255 5.67 12.32 31.07
CA LEU A 255 5.55 11.02 31.75
C LEU A 255 6.71 10.12 31.30
N LEU A 256 7.52 9.67 32.25
CA LEU A 256 8.67 8.80 32.00
C LEU A 256 8.58 7.54 32.86
N ASN A 257 8.55 6.37 32.23
CA ASN A 257 8.44 5.09 32.94
C ASN A 257 7.21 5.02 33.86
N VAL A 258 6.07 5.50 33.37
CA VAL A 258 4.79 5.48 34.10
C VAL A 258 3.94 4.30 33.62
N SER A 259 3.33 3.56 34.53
CA SER A 259 2.37 2.51 34.18
C SER A 259 0.95 2.83 34.64
N SER A 260 -0.03 2.40 33.86
CA SER A 260 -1.45 2.46 34.24
C SER A 260 -2.13 1.14 33.88
N HIS A 261 -2.67 0.45 34.88
CA HIS A 261 -3.09 -0.95 34.76
C HIS A 261 -4.45 -1.25 35.39
N MET A 262 -5.29 -2.03 34.68
CA MET A 262 -6.55 -2.57 35.24
C MET A 262 -7.51 -1.50 35.77
N ASN A 263 -7.56 -0.32 35.16
CA ASN A 263 -8.52 0.71 35.54
C ASN A 263 -9.86 0.48 34.83
N GLY A 264 -10.97 0.77 35.53
CA GLY A 264 -12.34 0.65 35.01
C GLY A 264 -12.71 1.76 34.01
N GLY A 265 -11.95 2.84 33.98
CA GLY A 265 -11.94 3.83 32.91
C GLY A 265 -10.80 3.60 31.91
N GLY A 266 -10.33 4.69 31.30
CA GLY A 266 -9.08 4.71 30.56
C GLY A 266 -7.83 4.67 31.45
N GLY A 267 -6.67 4.51 30.80
CA GLY A 267 -5.40 4.49 31.50
C GLY A 267 -4.94 5.88 31.91
N ILE A 268 -4.82 6.80 30.94
CA ILE A 268 -4.39 8.19 31.14
C ILE A 268 -5.18 9.12 30.22
N VAL A 269 -5.73 10.18 30.78
CA VAL A 269 -6.40 11.27 30.07
C VAL A 269 -5.66 12.57 30.35
N ILE A 270 -5.23 13.26 29.30
CA ILE A 270 -4.58 14.57 29.36
C ILE A 270 -5.39 15.56 28.53
N GLN A 271 -5.80 16.66 29.15
CA GLN A 271 -6.51 17.77 28.52
C GLN A 271 -5.74 19.07 28.76
N SER A 272 -5.66 19.91 27.74
CA SER A 272 -5.19 21.28 27.87
C SER A 272 -6.24 22.15 28.57
N ARG A 273 -5.80 23.11 29.40
CA ARG A 273 -6.67 24.22 29.80
C ARG A 273 -7.11 25.04 28.59
N PRO A 274 -8.24 25.78 28.68
CA PRO A 274 -8.60 26.80 27.71
C PRO A 274 -7.40 27.74 27.44
N ASP A 275 -7.22 28.13 26.17
CA ASP A 275 -6.19 29.06 25.71
C ASP A 275 -4.72 28.62 25.97
N SER A 276 -4.50 27.34 26.30
CA SER A 276 -3.16 26.75 26.49
C SER A 276 -2.82 25.71 25.42
N ALA A 277 -1.52 25.47 25.22
CA ALA A 277 -0.99 24.51 24.25
C ALA A 277 0.15 23.67 24.86
N PRO A 278 -0.11 22.93 25.96
CA PRO A 278 0.93 22.19 26.66
C PRO A 278 1.55 21.13 25.74
N LYS A 279 2.88 21.12 25.68
CA LYS A 279 3.62 20.03 25.04
C LYS A 279 3.45 18.75 25.87
N VAL A 280 3.11 17.64 25.24
CA VAL A 280 2.95 16.34 25.90
C VAL A 280 4.03 15.36 25.45
N SER A 281 4.78 14.80 26.40
CA SER A 281 5.86 13.84 26.14
C SER A 281 5.66 12.57 26.96
N LEU A 282 5.44 11.44 26.29
CA LEU A 282 5.33 10.12 26.88
C LEU A 282 6.55 9.29 26.47
N THR A 283 7.31 8.79 27.44
CA THR A 283 8.48 7.95 27.18
C THR A 283 8.47 6.73 28.07
N ALA A 284 8.59 5.54 27.46
CA ALA A 284 8.59 4.27 28.18
C ALA A 284 7.34 4.09 29.07
N VAL A 285 6.17 4.57 28.66
CA VAL A 285 4.93 4.32 29.40
C VAL A 285 4.38 2.93 29.08
N ASN A 286 3.75 2.29 30.07
CA ASN A 286 3.17 0.95 29.93
C ASN A 286 1.71 0.93 30.40
N ILE A 287 0.78 0.92 29.44
CA ILE A 287 -0.63 1.19 29.69
C ILE A 287 -1.47 0.00 29.24
N THR A 288 -1.98 -0.75 30.21
CA THR A 288 -2.49 -2.11 29.92
C THR A 288 -3.74 -2.50 30.68
N ARG A 289 -4.59 -3.33 30.06
CA ARG A 289 -5.80 -3.92 30.67
C ARG A 289 -6.79 -2.89 31.24
N ASN A 290 -6.87 -1.70 30.66
CA ASN A 290 -7.88 -0.72 31.04
C ASN A 290 -9.18 -0.98 30.27
N GLU A 291 -10.34 -0.77 30.90
CA GLU A 291 -11.65 -0.97 30.27
C GLU A 291 -12.00 0.14 29.25
N GLY A 292 -11.24 1.24 29.23
CA GLY A 292 -11.34 2.31 28.24
C GLY A 292 -10.17 2.39 27.26
N THR A 293 -9.92 3.60 26.76
CA THR A 293 -8.74 3.93 25.94
C THR A 293 -7.48 3.89 26.82
N GLY A 294 -6.39 3.35 26.29
CA GLY A 294 -5.10 3.33 26.99
C GLY A 294 -4.67 4.76 27.35
N VAL A 295 -4.38 5.58 26.34
CA VAL A 295 -4.09 7.00 26.56
C VAL A 295 -4.87 7.90 25.61
N GLN A 296 -5.47 8.95 26.17
CA GLN A 296 -6.15 10.02 25.43
C GLN A 296 -5.45 11.36 25.70
N ILE A 297 -5.06 12.05 24.64
CA ILE A 297 -4.40 13.35 24.69
C ILE A 297 -5.23 14.36 23.88
N GLY A 298 -5.79 15.37 24.53
CA GLY A 298 -6.34 16.56 23.90
C GLY A 298 -5.44 17.77 24.21
N THR A 299 -4.68 18.24 23.23
CA THR A 299 -3.81 19.42 23.39
C THR A 299 -3.63 20.14 22.06
N LEU A 300 -3.45 21.47 22.09
CA LEU A 300 -3.02 22.24 20.93
C LEU A 300 -1.49 22.24 20.75
N GLY A 301 -0.74 21.78 21.75
CA GLY A 301 0.73 21.72 21.75
C GLY A 301 1.31 20.49 21.06
N ALA A 302 2.65 20.44 20.93
CA ALA A 302 3.34 19.31 20.31
C ALA A 302 3.20 18.03 21.14
N VAL A 303 3.08 16.88 20.48
CA VAL A 303 2.97 15.56 21.13
C VAL A 303 4.11 14.66 20.70
N SER A 304 4.75 14.00 21.67
CA SER A 304 5.80 13.01 21.45
C SER A 304 5.54 11.75 22.26
N VAL A 305 5.49 10.59 21.61
CA VAL A 305 5.37 9.28 22.26
C VAL A 305 6.53 8.41 21.79
N ASP A 306 7.33 7.89 22.73
CA ASP A 306 8.50 7.09 22.41
C ASP A 306 8.61 5.86 23.31
N ARG A 307 9.03 4.73 22.73
CA ARG A 307 9.29 3.46 23.45
C ARG A 307 8.14 3.00 24.36
N SER A 308 6.89 3.29 23.99
CA SER A 308 5.73 3.08 24.86
C SER A 308 4.90 1.87 24.44
N VAL A 309 4.21 1.25 25.39
CA VAL A 309 3.41 0.04 25.20
C VAL A 309 1.96 0.29 25.61
N PHE A 310 1.03 0.02 24.71
CA PHE A 310 -0.41 0.10 24.92
C PHE A 310 -1.02 -1.27 24.61
N ALA A 311 -1.44 -2.03 25.62
CA ALA A 311 -1.83 -3.43 25.38
C ALA A 311 -3.04 -3.92 26.18
N ASN A 312 -3.89 -4.71 25.52
CA ASN A 312 -5.10 -5.30 26.10
C ASN A 312 -6.07 -4.26 26.68
N ASN A 313 -6.13 -3.05 26.12
CA ASN A 313 -7.14 -2.07 26.51
C ASN A 313 -8.41 -2.32 25.68
N SER A 314 -9.58 -2.23 26.31
CA SER A 314 -10.85 -2.47 25.62
C SER A 314 -11.19 -1.39 24.59
N GLY A 315 -10.56 -0.21 24.67
CA GLY A 315 -10.65 0.88 23.69
C GLY A 315 -9.46 0.97 22.72
N MET A 316 -9.17 2.20 22.27
CA MET A 316 -7.95 2.50 21.51
C MET A 316 -6.72 2.38 22.41
N GLY A 317 -5.57 1.96 21.89
CA GLY A 317 -4.33 2.00 22.68
C GLY A 317 -3.82 3.43 22.90
N LEU A 318 -3.79 4.24 21.85
CA LEU A 318 -3.46 5.67 21.91
C LEU A 318 -4.37 6.51 21.02
N MET A 319 -4.90 7.60 21.57
CA MET A 319 -5.67 8.61 20.88
C MET A 319 -5.07 10.00 21.11
N VAL A 320 -4.74 10.70 20.03
CA VAL A 320 -4.20 12.07 20.05
C VAL A 320 -5.11 12.99 19.24
N MET A 321 -5.60 14.05 19.88
CA MET A 321 -6.37 15.14 19.27
C MET A 321 -5.56 16.44 19.41
N ASN A 322 -5.02 16.91 18.28
CA ASN A 322 -4.14 18.06 18.17
C ASN A 322 -4.53 18.97 17.00
N ILE A 323 -5.78 19.42 17.02
CA ILE A 323 -6.40 20.13 15.89
C ILE A 323 -6.29 21.64 16.14
N ASN A 324 -5.18 22.24 15.70
CA ASN A 324 -5.02 23.70 15.62
C ASN A 324 -4.49 24.12 14.24
N PRO A 325 -5.37 24.42 13.27
CA PRO A 325 -4.95 24.83 11.92
C PRO A 325 -4.15 26.15 11.88
N GLU A 326 -4.37 27.06 12.82
CA GLU A 326 -3.73 28.38 12.85
C GLU A 326 -2.28 28.32 13.37
N SER A 327 -2.00 27.37 14.27
CA SER A 327 -0.66 27.10 14.78
C SER A 327 -0.40 25.58 14.85
N PRO A 328 -0.08 24.94 13.72
CA PRO A 328 0.02 23.49 13.64
C PRO A 328 1.22 22.93 14.41
N ALA A 329 0.97 22.21 15.50
CA ALA A 329 2.01 21.55 16.27
C ALA A 329 2.27 20.10 15.78
N PRO A 330 3.51 19.59 15.84
CA PRO A 330 3.82 18.25 15.35
C PRO A 330 3.40 17.14 16.32
N VAL A 331 3.03 15.99 15.77
CA VAL A 331 2.83 14.72 16.49
C VAL A 331 3.87 13.70 16.04
N ASN A 332 4.72 13.26 16.98
CA ASN A 332 5.78 12.29 16.74
C ASN A 332 5.55 11.01 17.53
N ILE A 333 5.53 9.86 16.86
CA ILE A 333 5.31 8.56 17.48
C ILE A 333 6.43 7.59 17.09
N PHE A 334 7.22 7.16 18.07
CA PHE A 334 8.44 6.40 17.85
C PHE A 334 8.49 5.11 18.68
N ARG A 335 9.00 4.02 18.08
CA ARG A 335 9.38 2.78 18.79
C ARG A 335 8.31 2.24 19.73
N SER A 336 7.04 2.45 19.41
CA SER A 336 5.90 2.19 20.31
C SER A 336 5.04 1.04 19.80
N GLN A 337 4.30 0.41 20.72
CA GLN A 337 3.62 -0.86 20.50
C GLN A 337 2.13 -0.80 20.88
N TRP A 338 1.27 -1.35 20.02
CA TRP A 338 -0.17 -1.48 20.24
C TRP A 338 -0.58 -2.94 20.06
N ILE A 339 -0.93 -3.61 21.16
CA ILE A 339 -1.12 -5.06 21.17
C ILE A 339 -2.48 -5.42 21.75
N ARG A 340 -3.32 -6.16 21.01
CA ARG A 340 -4.61 -6.68 21.50
C ARG A 340 -5.55 -5.63 22.07
N ASN A 341 -5.56 -4.42 21.51
CA ASN A 341 -6.57 -3.43 21.85
C ASN A 341 -7.77 -3.54 20.90
N SER A 342 -8.87 -2.85 21.19
CA SER A 342 -9.93 -2.67 20.19
C SER A 342 -9.42 -1.85 19.00
N GLY A 343 -8.65 -0.78 19.21
CA GLY A 343 -7.93 -0.13 18.12
C GLY A 343 -6.51 0.24 18.51
N GLY A 344 -5.62 0.40 17.54
CA GLY A 344 -4.21 0.66 17.82
C GLY A 344 -3.94 2.13 18.10
N LEU A 345 -3.76 2.90 17.03
CA LEU A 345 -3.33 4.30 17.06
C LEU A 345 -4.34 5.19 16.33
N MET A 346 -4.78 6.26 16.97
CA MET A 346 -5.48 7.35 16.28
C MET A 346 -4.81 8.69 16.56
N VAL A 347 -4.50 9.41 15.49
CA VAL A 347 -3.96 10.77 15.53
C VAL A 347 -4.80 11.63 14.61
N GLN A 348 -5.43 12.66 15.17
CA GLN A 348 -6.02 13.78 14.44
C GLN A 348 -5.20 15.02 14.77
N SER A 349 -4.55 15.62 13.76
CA SER A 349 -3.69 16.79 13.97
C SER A 349 -3.77 17.76 12.80
N ALA A 350 -3.64 19.06 13.02
CA ALA A 350 -3.40 20.00 11.91
C ALA A 350 -1.92 20.06 11.49
N GLY A 351 -1.02 19.50 12.31
CA GLY A 351 0.42 19.55 12.08
C GLY A 351 0.97 18.38 11.28
N ARG A 352 2.30 18.30 11.28
CA ARG A 352 3.02 17.15 10.74
C ARG A 352 2.81 15.94 11.64
N ILE A 353 2.46 14.81 11.05
CA ILE A 353 2.44 13.51 11.73
C ILE A 353 3.64 12.70 11.27
N LEU A 354 4.49 12.28 12.22
CA LEU A 354 5.65 11.43 11.94
C LEU A 354 5.58 10.15 12.78
N VAL A 355 5.63 9.01 12.13
CA VAL A 355 5.65 7.68 12.76
C VAL A 355 6.90 6.91 12.32
N ASP A 356 7.59 6.24 13.25
CA ASP A 356 8.78 5.43 12.95
C ASP A 356 9.00 4.31 13.98
N GLY A 357 9.32 3.10 13.52
CA GLY A 357 9.58 1.93 14.37
C GLY A 357 8.35 1.43 15.13
N MET A 358 7.15 1.52 14.54
CA MET A 358 5.91 1.07 15.18
C MET A 358 5.73 -0.46 15.15
N ARG A 359 5.04 -1.00 16.16
CA ARG A 359 4.55 -2.40 16.17
C ARG A 359 3.07 -2.46 16.56
N SER A 360 2.21 -2.96 15.69
CA SER A 360 0.77 -3.11 15.94
C SER A 360 0.34 -4.55 15.71
N GLU A 361 -0.18 -5.23 16.73
CA GLU A 361 -0.52 -6.66 16.63
C GLU A 361 -1.83 -7.05 17.30
N PHE A 362 -2.58 -7.94 16.65
CA PHE A 362 -3.79 -8.56 17.21
C PHE A 362 -4.87 -7.58 17.68
N ASN A 363 -4.91 -6.37 17.12
CA ASN A 363 -5.98 -5.42 17.42
C ASN A 363 -7.25 -5.83 16.63
N GLN A 364 -8.40 -5.86 17.32
CA GLN A 364 -9.61 -6.54 16.81
C GLN A 364 -10.68 -5.61 16.22
N GLY A 365 -10.62 -4.32 16.52
CA GLY A 365 -11.55 -3.31 16.01
C GLY A 365 -10.95 -2.48 14.87
N SER A 366 -11.74 -1.50 14.43
CA SER A 366 -11.40 -0.59 13.35
C SER A 366 -11.54 0.86 13.84
N PRO A 367 -10.57 1.74 13.58
CA PRO A 367 -9.34 1.51 12.82
C PRO A 367 -8.19 0.93 13.65
N VAL A 368 -7.28 0.19 12.99
CA VAL A 368 -6.03 -0.27 13.63
C VAL A 368 -5.03 0.88 13.73
N MET A 369 -5.00 1.70 12.68
CA MET A 369 -4.26 2.95 12.65
C MET A 369 -5.07 3.98 11.87
N SER A 370 -5.22 5.18 12.42
CA SER A 370 -5.78 6.33 11.74
C SER A 370 -4.85 7.53 11.93
N LEU A 371 -4.26 8.01 10.84
CA LEU A 371 -3.45 9.21 10.81
C LEU A 371 -4.16 10.25 9.95
N ASP A 372 -4.69 11.28 10.58
CA ASP A 372 -5.51 12.29 9.93
C ASP A 372 -4.91 13.68 10.15
N ASN A 373 -4.54 14.35 9.06
CA ASN A 373 -4.25 15.77 9.08
C ASN A 373 -4.93 16.55 7.96
N MET A 374 -6.18 16.22 7.66
CA MET A 374 -7.01 16.94 6.69
C MET A 374 -7.21 18.42 7.04
N ALA A 375 -7.19 18.77 8.33
CA ALA A 375 -7.26 20.17 8.79
C ALA A 375 -5.93 20.93 8.61
N GLY A 376 -4.85 20.24 8.22
CA GLY A 376 -3.49 20.75 8.17
C GLY A 376 -2.94 20.94 6.76
N SER A 377 -1.77 21.59 6.65
CA SER A 377 -1.01 21.75 5.40
C SER A 377 0.34 21.02 5.43
N LEU A 378 0.71 20.46 6.58
CA LEU A 378 1.97 19.74 6.79
C LEU A 378 1.83 18.24 6.43
N PRO A 379 2.91 17.51 6.14
CA PRO A 379 2.82 16.14 5.63
C PRO A 379 2.57 15.08 6.71
N ILE A 380 2.06 13.91 6.27
CA ILE A 380 2.12 12.66 7.04
C ILE A 380 3.29 11.82 6.54
N GLN A 381 4.11 11.34 7.47
CA GLN A 381 5.29 10.53 7.16
C GLN A 381 5.37 9.29 8.05
N ILE A 382 5.39 8.12 7.42
CA ILE A 382 5.80 6.86 8.06
C ILE A 382 7.21 6.54 7.55
N SER A 383 8.18 6.57 8.45
CA SER A 383 9.61 6.34 8.17
C SER A 383 10.06 5.02 8.78
N ASN A 384 11.21 4.50 8.36
CA ASN A 384 11.79 3.27 8.87
C ASN A 384 13.24 3.46 9.35
N ARG A 385 13.56 4.64 9.90
CA ARG A 385 14.91 4.97 10.38
C ARG A 385 15.16 4.42 11.78
N LEU A 386 14.12 4.24 12.57
CA LEU A 386 14.18 3.75 13.96
C LEU A 386 13.82 2.27 14.11
N GLY A 387 13.59 1.57 13.00
CA GLY A 387 13.27 0.14 12.98
C GLY A 387 12.21 -0.19 11.92
N ALA A 388 11.82 -1.47 11.89
CA ALA A 388 10.72 -1.91 11.03
C ALA A 388 9.37 -1.43 11.57
N ASN A 389 8.50 -0.92 10.68
CA ASN A 389 7.10 -0.68 11.02
C ASN A 389 6.32 -1.96 10.75
N THR A 390 5.82 -2.62 11.79
CA THR A 390 5.18 -3.93 11.68
C THR A 390 3.71 -3.85 12.07
N LEU A 391 2.84 -4.33 11.18
CA LEU A 391 1.42 -4.55 11.46
C LEU A 391 1.11 -6.04 11.24
N ALA A 392 0.76 -6.78 12.29
CA ALA A 392 0.52 -8.21 12.17
C ALA A 392 -0.80 -8.66 12.81
N ASN A 393 -1.60 -9.45 12.07
CA ASN A 393 -2.83 -10.04 12.59
C ASN A 393 -3.85 -9.01 13.11
N ASN A 394 -4.00 -7.86 12.45
CA ASN A 394 -4.99 -6.87 12.87
C ASN A 394 -6.25 -6.93 11.97
N ASP A 395 -7.42 -6.93 12.60
CA ASP A 395 -8.69 -7.21 11.91
C ASP A 395 -9.34 -5.96 11.26
N GLY A 396 -8.83 -4.75 11.55
CA GLY A 396 -9.28 -3.47 10.97
C GLY A 396 -8.31 -2.80 9.99
N PRO A 397 -8.79 -2.03 9.01
CA PRO A 397 -7.94 -1.28 8.06
C PRO A 397 -7.13 -0.16 8.71
N SER A 398 -6.09 0.27 7.99
CA SER A 398 -5.30 1.46 8.34
C SER A 398 -5.64 2.62 7.42
N PHE A 399 -6.01 3.76 8.00
CA PHE A 399 -6.38 4.97 7.27
C PHE A 399 -5.30 6.05 7.42
N ILE A 400 -4.95 6.67 6.30
CA ILE A 400 -4.08 7.86 6.26
C ILE A 400 -4.82 8.91 5.43
N MET A 401 -5.20 10.02 6.05
CA MET A 401 -5.95 11.10 5.42
C MET A 401 -5.15 12.40 5.55
N SER A 402 -4.81 13.03 4.44
CA SER A 402 -3.96 14.22 4.44
C SER A 402 -4.39 15.24 3.41
N ASN A 403 -4.43 16.52 3.77
CA ASN A 403 -4.55 17.59 2.80
C ASN A 403 -3.16 18.01 2.23
N SER A 404 -2.10 17.29 2.60
CA SER A 404 -0.72 17.50 2.17
C SER A 404 -0.08 16.19 1.71
N LYS A 405 1.24 16.21 1.50
CA LYS A 405 1.98 15.06 1.00
C LYS A 405 1.96 13.91 2.01
N VAL A 406 1.73 12.70 1.50
CA VAL A 406 1.89 11.45 2.26
C VAL A 406 3.14 10.70 1.78
N ALA A 407 4.02 10.33 2.72
CA ALA A 407 5.15 9.45 2.44
C ALA A 407 5.15 8.25 3.40
N MET A 408 5.10 7.04 2.85
CA MET A 408 5.16 5.78 3.60
C MET A 408 6.36 4.97 3.16
N THR A 409 7.22 4.57 4.09
CA THR A 409 8.41 3.78 3.77
C THR A 409 8.68 2.71 4.83
N GLY A 410 9.01 1.49 4.39
CA GLY A 410 9.42 0.41 5.30
C GLY A 410 8.31 -0.09 6.21
N VAL A 411 7.09 -0.19 5.67
CA VAL A 411 5.95 -0.82 6.35
C VAL A 411 5.87 -2.29 5.97
N ASN A 412 5.70 -3.16 6.97
CA ASN A 412 5.47 -4.58 6.79
C ASN A 412 4.15 -4.98 7.46
N ALA A 413 3.09 -5.12 6.67
CA ALA A 413 1.78 -5.57 7.10
C ALA A 413 1.55 -7.02 6.66
N VAL A 414 1.28 -7.91 7.61
CA VAL A 414 1.06 -9.35 7.36
C VAL A 414 -0.22 -9.78 8.06
N ARG A 415 -1.12 -10.47 7.35
CA ARG A 415 -2.39 -10.94 7.92
C ARG A 415 -3.20 -9.82 8.60
N SER A 416 -2.99 -8.58 8.16
CA SER A 416 -3.73 -7.41 8.63
C SER A 416 -4.57 -6.89 7.48
N GLN A 417 -5.67 -6.18 7.77
CA GLN A 417 -6.35 -5.46 6.70
C GLN A 417 -5.40 -4.42 6.06
N GLY A 418 -5.68 -4.07 4.81
CA GLY A 418 -4.83 -3.20 4.01
C GLY A 418 -4.83 -1.73 4.43
N PHE A 419 -4.17 -0.92 3.61
CA PHE A 419 -4.04 0.52 3.81
C PHE A 419 -4.95 1.29 2.85
N GLN A 420 -5.58 2.35 3.35
CA GLN A 420 -6.19 3.38 2.53
C GLN A 420 -5.50 4.72 2.79
N ILE A 421 -4.97 5.30 1.72
CA ILE A 421 -4.30 6.60 1.72
C ILE A 421 -5.12 7.57 0.88
N THR A 422 -5.64 8.63 1.51
CA THR A 422 -6.46 9.66 0.88
C THR A 422 -5.74 11.01 0.98
N ALA A 423 -5.23 11.50 -0.16
CA ALA A 423 -4.56 12.78 -0.29
C ALA A 423 -5.11 13.55 -1.52
N PRO A 424 -6.36 14.03 -1.47
CA PRO A 424 -7.12 14.45 -2.65
C PRO A 424 -6.51 15.64 -3.40
N ASN A 425 -5.64 16.41 -2.75
CA ASN A 425 -4.99 17.60 -3.31
C ASN A 425 -3.46 17.49 -3.36
N SER A 426 -2.88 16.31 -3.08
CA SER A 426 -1.42 16.20 -2.90
C SER A 426 -0.84 14.86 -3.34
N ALA A 427 0.49 14.80 -3.31
CA ALA A 427 1.29 13.66 -3.75
C ALA A 427 1.34 12.53 -2.71
N VAL A 428 1.38 11.29 -3.22
CA VAL A 428 1.53 10.08 -2.40
C VAL A 428 2.77 9.31 -2.83
N THR A 429 3.63 8.96 -1.88
CA THR A 429 4.81 8.12 -2.14
C THR A 429 4.82 6.93 -1.20
N VAL A 430 4.83 5.72 -1.76
CA VAL A 430 4.98 4.47 -1.01
C VAL A 430 6.24 3.76 -1.48
N MET A 431 7.14 3.45 -0.55
CA MET A 431 8.42 2.82 -0.87
C MET A 431 8.77 1.66 0.05
N ARG A 432 9.47 0.65 -0.46
CA ARG A 432 10.06 -0.44 0.35
C ARG A 432 9.08 -1.04 1.36
N SER A 433 7.84 -1.27 0.94
CA SER A 433 6.76 -1.67 1.84
C SER A 433 6.12 -2.96 1.36
N SER A 434 5.73 -3.82 2.30
CA SER A 434 5.14 -5.13 2.06
C SER A 434 3.79 -5.20 2.75
N ILE A 435 2.75 -5.57 2.01
CA ILE A 435 1.38 -5.79 2.50
C ILE A 435 0.95 -7.15 1.98
N THR A 436 0.86 -8.14 2.86
CA THR A 436 0.55 -9.52 2.46
C THR A 436 -0.53 -10.16 3.30
N ASP A 437 -1.27 -11.06 2.65
CA ASP A 437 -2.30 -11.87 3.30
C ASP A 437 -3.41 -11.03 3.95
N SER A 438 -3.78 -9.87 3.36
CA SER A 438 -4.94 -9.10 3.84
C SER A 438 -6.22 -9.93 3.69
N GLN A 439 -7.13 -9.77 4.66
CA GLN A 439 -8.22 -10.73 4.84
C GLN A 439 -9.47 -10.41 4.03
N SER A 440 -9.87 -9.15 3.91
CA SER A 440 -11.09 -8.76 3.18
C SER A 440 -11.00 -7.39 2.52
N HIS A 441 -10.17 -6.49 3.04
CA HIS A 441 -9.92 -5.17 2.45
C HIS A 441 -8.85 -5.25 1.35
N PRO A 442 -8.93 -4.42 0.28
CA PRO A 442 -7.83 -4.27 -0.67
C PRO A 442 -6.50 -4.04 0.04
N GLY A 443 -5.41 -4.63 -0.48
CA GLY A 443 -4.11 -4.52 0.16
C GLY A 443 -3.65 -3.06 0.28
N LEU A 444 -3.82 -2.29 -0.80
CA LEU A 444 -3.50 -0.86 -0.84
C LEU A 444 -4.50 -0.07 -1.67
N ILE A 445 -5.10 0.96 -1.09
CA ILE A 445 -5.93 1.95 -1.78
C ILE A 445 -5.21 3.29 -1.70
N ILE A 446 -5.02 3.96 -2.84
CA ILE A 446 -4.49 5.32 -2.91
C ILE A 446 -5.45 6.19 -3.71
N ILE A 447 -5.89 7.28 -3.08
CA ILE A 447 -6.66 8.37 -3.72
C ILE A 447 -5.78 9.61 -3.63
N SER A 448 -5.32 10.16 -4.76
CA SER A 448 -4.36 11.26 -4.79
C SER A 448 -4.71 12.31 -5.84
N GLY A 449 -4.54 13.59 -5.49
CA GLY A 449 -4.61 14.71 -6.45
C GLY A 449 -3.30 15.07 -7.11
N GLY A 450 -2.17 14.56 -6.60
CA GLY A 450 -0.82 14.89 -7.05
C GLY A 450 -0.06 13.70 -7.63
N ALA A 451 1.25 13.88 -7.80
CA ALA A 451 2.13 12.80 -8.28
C ALA A 451 2.11 11.60 -7.32
N THR A 452 1.92 10.41 -7.87
CA THR A 452 1.85 9.16 -7.10
C THR A 452 2.99 8.23 -7.49
N THR A 453 3.75 7.75 -6.51
CA THR A 453 4.87 6.82 -6.75
C THR A 453 4.80 5.61 -5.82
N LEU A 454 4.84 4.42 -6.39
CA LEU A 454 5.07 3.16 -5.71
C LEU A 454 6.42 2.63 -6.18
N ALA A 455 7.37 2.42 -5.27
CA ALA A 455 8.69 1.88 -5.59
C ALA A 455 9.13 0.80 -4.60
N ASP A 456 9.51 -0.38 -5.12
CA ASP A 456 9.93 -1.51 -4.27
C ASP A 456 8.80 -1.91 -3.30
N VAL A 457 7.56 -1.97 -3.80
CA VAL A 457 6.35 -2.30 -3.02
C VAL A 457 5.89 -3.71 -3.35
N ARG A 458 5.50 -4.48 -2.33
CA ARG A 458 4.94 -5.83 -2.48
C ARG A 458 3.53 -5.86 -1.89
N VAL A 459 2.52 -6.14 -2.71
CA VAL A 459 1.12 -6.27 -2.28
C VAL A 459 0.56 -7.61 -2.78
N ASN A 460 0.84 -8.68 -2.03
CA ASN A 460 0.68 -10.06 -2.50
C ASN A 460 -0.24 -10.89 -1.61
N LYS A 461 -0.87 -11.90 -2.21
CA LYS A 461 -1.68 -12.91 -1.49
C LYS A 461 -2.84 -12.32 -0.69
N ASN A 462 -3.32 -11.15 -1.09
CA ASN A 462 -4.45 -10.50 -0.43
C ASN A 462 -5.74 -11.14 -0.91
N ASN A 463 -6.69 -11.33 0.00
CA ASN A 463 -8.01 -11.86 -0.30
C ASN A 463 -8.96 -10.79 -0.85
N SER A 464 -8.42 -9.85 -1.63
CA SER A 464 -9.14 -8.80 -2.35
C SER A 464 -8.27 -8.30 -3.52
N VAL A 465 -8.52 -7.09 -4.00
CA VAL A 465 -7.63 -6.37 -4.93
C VAL A 465 -6.26 -6.18 -4.28
N GLY A 466 -5.18 -6.38 -5.03
CA GLY A 466 -3.82 -6.06 -4.57
C GLY A 466 -3.69 -4.56 -4.29
N ALA A 467 -3.70 -3.74 -5.36
CA ALA A 467 -3.71 -2.28 -5.23
C ALA A 467 -4.78 -1.60 -6.10
N SER A 468 -5.45 -0.59 -5.55
CA SER A 468 -6.38 0.30 -6.25
C SER A 468 -5.87 1.74 -6.19
N LEU A 469 -5.57 2.33 -7.34
CA LEU A 469 -4.96 3.65 -7.46
C LEU A 469 -5.89 4.58 -8.23
N VAL A 470 -6.34 5.66 -7.60
CA VAL A 470 -7.15 6.72 -8.20
C VAL A 470 -6.37 8.03 -8.12
N THR A 471 -5.91 8.53 -9.26
CA THR A 471 -5.15 9.78 -9.33
C THR A 471 -5.87 10.81 -10.20
N ALA A 472 -6.56 11.75 -9.55
CA ALA A 472 -7.54 12.64 -10.17
C ALA A 472 -6.96 13.94 -10.76
N GLY A 473 -5.68 14.26 -10.51
CA GLY A 473 -5.04 15.46 -11.05
C GLY A 473 -4.33 15.19 -12.38
N ALA A 474 -4.72 15.88 -13.45
CA ALA A 474 -4.05 15.79 -14.76
C ALA A 474 -2.54 16.14 -14.71
N GLY A 475 -2.11 16.93 -13.72
CA GLY A 475 -0.69 17.26 -13.47
C GLY A 475 0.08 16.22 -12.64
N GLY A 476 -0.60 15.22 -12.05
CA GLY A 476 0.02 14.21 -11.20
C GLY A 476 0.49 12.99 -11.99
N SER A 477 1.79 12.85 -12.22
CA SER A 477 2.33 11.63 -12.84
C SER A 477 2.18 10.41 -11.92
N LEU A 478 1.84 9.26 -12.48
CA LEU A 478 1.82 7.97 -11.78
C LEU A 478 3.05 7.13 -12.14
N ARG A 479 3.75 6.61 -11.13
CA ARG A 479 4.93 5.75 -11.30
C ARG A 479 4.81 4.51 -10.45
N ILE A 480 4.91 3.32 -11.07
CA ILE A 480 5.03 2.04 -10.37
C ILE A 480 6.33 1.38 -10.81
N LEU A 481 7.25 1.21 -9.88
CA LEU A 481 8.63 0.78 -10.14
C LEU A 481 8.96 -0.42 -9.26
N ARG A 482 9.58 -1.47 -9.82
CA ARG A 482 10.15 -2.61 -9.05
C ARG A 482 9.18 -3.21 -8.02
N SER A 483 7.91 -3.32 -8.37
CA SER A 483 6.84 -3.67 -7.42
C SER A 483 6.15 -4.98 -7.80
N GLN A 484 5.57 -5.67 -6.83
CA GLN A 484 4.92 -6.97 -7.00
C GLN A 484 3.48 -6.93 -6.47
N PHE A 485 2.56 -7.54 -7.22
CA PHE A 485 1.13 -7.59 -6.94
C PHE A 485 0.58 -8.98 -7.30
N ASN A 486 1.12 -10.02 -6.66
CA ASN A 486 0.91 -11.41 -7.06
C ASN A 486 -0.03 -12.18 -6.13
N GLY A 487 -0.76 -13.14 -6.68
CA GLY A 487 -1.52 -14.10 -5.88
C GLY A 487 -2.74 -13.52 -5.17
N ASN A 488 -3.25 -12.36 -5.59
CA ASN A 488 -4.41 -11.73 -4.98
C ASN A 488 -5.72 -12.36 -5.51
N SER A 489 -6.79 -12.38 -4.71
CA SER A 489 -8.09 -12.92 -5.15
C SER A 489 -8.88 -11.96 -6.05
N GLY A 490 -8.53 -10.67 -6.05
CA GLY A 490 -8.98 -9.69 -7.05
C GLY A 490 -7.91 -9.39 -8.09
N PRO A 491 -8.01 -8.26 -8.82
CA PRO A 491 -6.93 -7.78 -9.68
C PRO A 491 -5.64 -7.53 -8.91
N GLY A 492 -4.49 -7.76 -9.54
CA GLY A 492 -3.21 -7.37 -8.95
C GLY A 492 -3.13 -5.86 -8.75
N VAL A 493 -3.39 -5.10 -9.82
CA VAL A 493 -3.46 -3.63 -9.77
C VAL A 493 -4.64 -3.12 -10.60
N SER A 494 -5.41 -2.19 -10.03
CA SER A 494 -6.41 -1.38 -10.74
C SER A 494 -6.01 0.08 -10.67
N ILE A 495 -5.98 0.76 -11.83
CA ILE A 495 -5.54 2.15 -11.95
C ILE A 495 -6.58 2.96 -12.71
N SER A 496 -6.97 4.09 -12.13
CA SER A 496 -7.69 5.18 -12.79
C SER A 496 -6.88 6.47 -12.64
N THR A 497 -6.44 7.04 -13.76
CA THR A 497 -5.54 8.21 -13.76
C THR A 497 -5.82 9.17 -14.91
N LEU A 498 -5.49 10.45 -14.72
CA LEU A 498 -5.47 11.45 -15.79
C LEU A 498 -4.05 11.83 -16.22
N GLY A 499 -3.04 11.50 -15.41
CA GLY A 499 -1.65 11.91 -15.60
C GLY A 499 -0.81 10.91 -16.39
N ARG A 500 0.38 11.35 -16.81
CA ARG A 500 1.38 10.46 -17.44
C ARG A 500 1.71 9.29 -16.52
N THR A 501 1.74 8.09 -17.09
CA THR A 501 1.90 6.83 -16.34
C THR A 501 3.16 6.09 -16.77
N GLN A 502 3.99 5.70 -15.79
CA GLN A 502 5.16 4.85 -15.98
C GLN A 502 5.07 3.59 -15.13
N ILE A 503 5.18 2.43 -15.78
CA ILE A 503 5.21 1.12 -15.14
C ILE A 503 6.48 0.41 -15.58
N SER A 504 7.36 0.09 -14.62
CA SER A 504 8.68 -0.46 -14.92
C SER A 504 9.07 -1.52 -13.90
N GLN A 505 9.45 -2.71 -14.38
CA GLN A 505 9.87 -3.82 -13.51
C GLN A 505 8.75 -4.20 -12.54
N VAL A 506 7.52 -4.30 -13.03
CA VAL A 506 6.34 -4.64 -12.22
C VAL A 506 5.89 -6.05 -12.53
N GLU A 507 5.54 -6.80 -11.48
CA GLU A 507 4.98 -8.13 -11.59
C GLU A 507 3.57 -8.14 -11.00
N ALA A 508 2.57 -8.54 -11.78
CA ALA A 508 1.20 -8.75 -11.30
C ALA A 508 0.66 -10.06 -11.89
N SER A 509 1.13 -11.17 -11.30
CA SER A 509 0.94 -12.53 -11.81
C SER A 509 0.16 -13.41 -10.83
N ASN A 510 -0.47 -14.45 -11.35
CA ASN A 510 -1.23 -15.44 -10.57
C ASN A 510 -2.36 -14.82 -9.73
N ASN A 511 -2.98 -13.74 -10.21
CA ASN A 511 -4.15 -13.15 -9.56
C ASN A 511 -5.42 -13.84 -10.04
N SER A 512 -6.44 -13.90 -9.18
CA SER A 512 -7.69 -14.61 -9.53
C SER A 512 -8.56 -13.83 -10.53
N ALA A 513 -8.27 -12.53 -10.71
CA ALA A 513 -8.88 -11.66 -11.72
C ALA A 513 -7.87 -11.26 -12.82
N LEU A 514 -7.67 -9.96 -13.05
CA LEU A 514 -6.69 -9.42 -14.00
C LEU A 514 -5.31 -9.29 -13.33
N GLY A 515 -4.23 -9.34 -14.10
CA GLY A 515 -2.92 -8.92 -13.60
C GLY A 515 -2.92 -7.42 -13.31
N MET A 516 -3.17 -6.61 -14.33
CA MET A 516 -3.27 -5.15 -14.21
C MET A 516 -4.32 -4.56 -15.15
N GLU A 517 -5.14 -3.65 -14.61
CA GLU A 517 -6.00 -2.76 -15.37
C GLU A 517 -5.53 -1.31 -15.23
N LEU A 518 -5.37 -0.63 -16.36
CA LEU A 518 -4.99 0.78 -16.44
C LEU A 518 -6.00 1.54 -17.30
N VAL A 519 -6.76 2.43 -16.67
CA VAL A 519 -7.62 3.40 -17.34
C VAL A 519 -6.98 4.78 -17.23
N ASN A 520 -6.62 5.37 -18.37
CA ASN A 520 -5.99 6.68 -18.45
C ASN A 520 -6.74 7.61 -19.41
N ASN A 521 -7.62 8.44 -18.84
CA ASN A 521 -8.52 9.33 -19.58
C ASN A 521 -8.01 10.78 -19.55
N GLY A 522 -6.69 10.97 -19.73
CA GLY A 522 -6.10 12.31 -19.81
C GLY A 522 -6.75 13.16 -20.91
N VAL A 523 -6.89 14.46 -20.67
CA VAL A 523 -7.42 15.42 -21.64
C VAL A 523 -6.29 15.90 -22.55
N ASN A 524 -6.44 15.75 -23.88
CA ASN A 524 -5.46 16.16 -24.90
C ASN A 524 -4.01 15.67 -24.65
N PRO A 525 -3.79 14.36 -24.40
CA PRO A 525 -2.45 13.85 -24.11
C PRO A 525 -1.52 13.96 -25.32
N THR A 526 -0.29 14.47 -25.12
CA THR A 526 0.73 14.56 -26.18
C THR A 526 1.92 13.62 -25.92
N GLY A 527 2.35 12.92 -26.97
CA GLY A 527 3.46 11.96 -26.93
C GLY A 527 3.12 10.64 -26.24
N TRP A 528 4.13 10.00 -25.66
CA TRP A 528 3.97 8.75 -24.90
C TRP A 528 3.40 9.04 -23.52
N TRP A 529 2.10 8.79 -23.36
CA TRP A 529 1.35 9.06 -22.13
C TRP A 529 1.44 7.89 -21.16
N VAL A 530 1.48 6.67 -21.69
CA VAL A 530 1.70 5.43 -20.95
C VAL A 530 3.02 4.80 -21.40
N THR A 531 3.90 4.51 -20.44
CA THR A 531 5.17 3.80 -20.69
C THR A 531 5.24 2.53 -19.85
N LEU A 532 5.50 1.41 -20.51
CA LEU A 532 5.54 0.08 -19.91
C LEU A 532 6.89 -0.57 -20.22
N GLN A 533 7.62 -1.08 -19.23
CA GLN A 533 8.86 -1.78 -19.50
C GLN A 533 9.21 -2.88 -18.51
N GLN A 534 9.74 -3.99 -19.01
CA GLN A 534 10.29 -5.08 -18.19
C GLN A 534 9.29 -5.62 -17.17
N SER A 535 8.01 -5.75 -17.54
CA SER A 535 6.93 -6.09 -16.62
C SER A 535 6.27 -7.43 -16.99
N THR A 536 5.76 -8.13 -15.98
CA THR A 536 5.24 -9.50 -16.10
C THR A 536 3.83 -9.62 -15.52
N PHE A 537 2.92 -10.21 -16.29
CA PHE A 537 1.49 -10.33 -16.00
C PHE A 537 0.97 -11.73 -16.37
N ASN A 538 1.60 -12.78 -15.82
CA ASN A 538 1.36 -14.16 -16.24
C ASN A 538 0.36 -14.87 -15.32
N GLY A 539 -0.35 -15.87 -15.84
CA GLY A 539 -1.10 -16.82 -15.00
C GLY A 539 -2.35 -16.24 -14.32
N ASN A 540 -2.92 -15.13 -14.81
CA ASN A 540 -4.09 -14.52 -14.18
C ASN A 540 -5.39 -15.18 -14.67
N SER A 541 -6.27 -15.56 -13.73
CA SER A 541 -7.38 -16.46 -14.02
C SER A 541 -8.72 -15.80 -14.35
N GLY A 542 -8.90 -14.50 -14.12
CA GLY A 542 -10.16 -13.81 -14.42
C GLY A 542 -10.10 -12.91 -15.65
N GLY A 543 -9.17 -13.18 -16.57
CA GLY A 543 -9.21 -12.62 -17.91
C GLY A 543 -7.84 -12.19 -18.42
N TYR A 544 -7.50 -10.93 -18.21
CA TYR A 544 -6.37 -10.27 -18.86
C TYR A 544 -5.10 -10.36 -18.01
N GLY A 545 -3.95 -10.58 -18.66
CA GLY A 545 -2.67 -10.24 -18.04
C GLY A 545 -2.58 -8.73 -17.82
N LEU A 546 -2.68 -7.97 -18.91
CA LEU A 546 -2.66 -6.52 -18.90
C LEU A 546 -3.78 -5.94 -19.78
N ARG A 547 -4.58 -5.04 -19.22
CA ARG A 547 -5.56 -4.23 -19.95
C ARG A 547 -5.23 -2.75 -19.81
N VAL A 548 -5.08 -2.05 -20.93
CA VAL A 548 -4.83 -0.60 -20.99
C VAL A 548 -5.93 0.05 -21.82
N ALA A 549 -6.72 0.92 -21.21
CA ALA A 549 -7.65 1.82 -21.89
C ALA A 549 -7.13 3.25 -21.76
N THR A 550 -6.88 3.95 -22.87
CA THR A 550 -6.30 5.30 -22.80
C THR A 550 -6.67 6.22 -23.95
N THR A 551 -6.57 7.53 -23.73
CA THR A 551 -6.64 8.58 -24.76
C THR A 551 -5.26 8.95 -25.34
N GLY A 552 -4.15 8.51 -24.73
CA GLY A 552 -2.79 8.93 -25.08
C GLY A 552 -1.89 7.80 -25.58
N GLY A 553 -0.82 8.14 -26.29
CA GLY A 553 0.08 7.14 -26.89
C GLY A 553 0.68 6.17 -25.87
N VAL A 554 0.88 4.91 -26.28
CA VAL A 554 1.42 3.84 -25.44
C VAL A 554 2.75 3.35 -26.01
N GLN A 555 3.80 3.37 -25.19
CA GLN A 555 5.09 2.76 -25.51
C GLN A 555 5.41 1.62 -24.55
N ALA A 556 5.77 0.46 -25.10
CA ALA A 556 6.03 -0.76 -24.35
C ALA A 556 7.30 -1.49 -24.85
N LYS A 557 7.99 -2.19 -23.95
CA LYS A 557 9.10 -3.11 -24.27
C LYS A 557 9.32 -4.16 -23.19
N LYS A 558 9.74 -5.36 -23.57
CA LYS A 558 10.02 -6.47 -22.65
C LYS A 558 8.83 -6.79 -21.74
N ILE A 559 7.67 -7.02 -22.35
CA ILE A 559 6.43 -7.33 -21.64
C ILE A 559 6.16 -8.84 -21.74
N SER A 560 5.90 -9.49 -20.61
CA SER A 560 5.41 -10.88 -20.57
C SER A 560 3.98 -10.90 -20.03
N ALA A 561 3.04 -11.44 -20.79
CA ALA A 561 1.69 -11.71 -20.33
C ALA A 561 1.17 -13.02 -20.97
N SER A 562 1.58 -14.14 -20.37
CA SER A 562 1.37 -15.49 -20.86
C SER A 562 0.56 -16.33 -19.88
N ASN A 563 -0.10 -17.37 -20.38
CA ASN A 563 -0.94 -18.28 -19.58
C ASN A 563 -2.08 -17.57 -18.82
N ASN A 564 -2.66 -16.51 -19.39
CA ASN A 564 -3.86 -15.87 -18.82
C ASN A 564 -5.12 -16.50 -19.42
N THR A 565 -6.24 -16.49 -18.70
CA THR A 565 -7.47 -17.17 -19.15
C THR A 565 -8.19 -16.50 -20.32
N SER A 566 -7.87 -15.24 -20.62
CA SER A 566 -8.40 -14.52 -21.78
C SER A 566 -7.25 -13.90 -22.58
N TYR A 567 -6.93 -12.62 -22.40
CA TYR A 567 -5.90 -11.95 -23.20
C TYR A 567 -4.55 -11.91 -22.48
N GLY A 568 -3.45 -11.98 -23.23
CA GLY A 568 -2.15 -11.58 -22.71
C GLY A 568 -2.12 -10.07 -22.44
N MET A 569 -2.21 -9.27 -23.50
CA MET A 569 -2.27 -7.81 -23.43
C MET A 569 -3.36 -7.26 -24.34
N GLN A 570 -4.19 -6.36 -23.83
CA GLN A 570 -5.12 -5.54 -24.60
C GLN A 570 -4.80 -4.05 -24.41
N VAL A 571 -4.66 -3.33 -25.51
CA VAL A 571 -4.60 -1.88 -25.55
C VAL A 571 -5.78 -1.37 -26.36
N GLU A 572 -6.60 -0.54 -25.74
CA GLU A 572 -7.78 0.07 -26.33
C GLU A 572 -7.67 1.59 -26.23
N TYR A 573 -7.91 2.25 -27.36
CA TYR A 573 -7.87 3.69 -27.47
C TYR A 573 -9.27 4.27 -27.54
N ILE A 574 -9.59 5.19 -26.63
CA ILE A 574 -10.85 5.95 -26.67
C ILE A 574 -10.82 6.93 -27.85
N GLU A 575 -9.65 7.53 -28.08
CA GLU A 575 -9.35 8.37 -29.24
C GLU A 575 -8.09 7.84 -29.93
N PRO A 576 -8.02 7.83 -31.28
CA PRO A 576 -6.89 7.22 -31.97
C PRO A 576 -5.53 7.79 -31.58
N ALA A 577 -4.64 6.94 -31.04
CA ALA A 577 -3.30 7.33 -30.61
C ALA A 577 -2.24 6.27 -30.94
N PRO A 578 -0.93 6.62 -30.97
CA PRO A 578 0.09 5.69 -31.42
C PRO A 578 0.37 4.59 -30.39
N PHE A 579 0.54 3.35 -30.90
CA PHE A 579 1.01 2.20 -30.12
C PHE A 579 2.36 1.72 -30.63
N GLN A 580 3.33 1.64 -29.72
CA GLN A 580 4.66 1.10 -30.00
C GLN A 580 5.01 0.01 -28.98
N LEU A 581 5.21 -1.22 -29.44
CA LEU A 581 5.77 -2.32 -28.68
C LEU A 581 7.07 -2.77 -29.37
N THR A 582 8.20 -2.63 -28.71
CA THR A 582 9.51 -2.93 -29.33
C THR A 582 10.35 -3.91 -28.54
N GLY A 583 11.22 -4.64 -29.24
CA GLY A 583 12.13 -5.60 -28.64
C GLY A 583 12.94 -6.37 -29.68
N LYS A 584 13.90 -7.15 -29.18
CA LYS A 584 14.51 -8.25 -29.93
C LYS A 584 13.51 -9.42 -30.05
N PRO A 585 13.67 -10.34 -31.02
CA PRO A 585 12.83 -11.54 -31.11
C PRO A 585 12.65 -12.22 -29.74
N GLY A 586 11.40 -12.39 -29.30
CA GLY A 586 11.05 -13.02 -28.02
C GLY A 586 11.11 -12.13 -26.77
N ASP A 587 11.53 -10.86 -26.88
CA ASP A 587 11.54 -9.92 -25.74
C ASP A 587 10.10 -9.70 -25.20
N ASN A 588 9.11 -9.66 -26.09
CA ASN A 588 7.70 -9.49 -25.74
C ASN A 588 6.96 -10.82 -25.93
N ARG A 589 6.35 -11.35 -24.87
CA ARG A 589 5.81 -12.72 -24.83
C ARG A 589 4.34 -12.75 -24.39
N PHE A 590 3.46 -13.23 -25.27
CA PHE A 590 2.01 -13.32 -25.08
C PHE A 590 1.50 -14.70 -25.50
N VAL A 591 2.05 -15.76 -24.92
CA VAL A 591 1.75 -17.13 -25.35
C VAL A 591 0.75 -17.82 -24.44
N ARG A 592 0.05 -18.83 -24.98
CA ARG A 592 -0.82 -19.74 -24.21
C ARG A 592 -1.93 -19.04 -23.45
N ASN A 593 -2.46 -17.95 -24.00
CA ASN A 593 -3.61 -17.27 -23.43
C ASN A 593 -4.93 -17.89 -23.93
N GLY A 594 -5.96 -17.87 -23.08
CA GLY A 594 -7.24 -18.52 -23.34
C GLY A 594 -8.12 -17.82 -24.38
N ALA A 595 -7.72 -16.64 -24.85
CA ALA A 595 -8.24 -15.96 -26.04
C ALA A 595 -7.09 -15.46 -26.91
N MET A 596 -6.72 -14.17 -26.84
CA MET A 596 -5.69 -13.58 -27.71
C MET A 596 -4.36 -13.34 -27.00
N GLY A 597 -3.25 -13.39 -27.75
CA GLY A 597 -1.95 -12.97 -27.23
C GLY A 597 -1.89 -11.46 -27.01
N LEU A 598 -1.92 -10.69 -28.10
CA LEU A 598 -1.85 -9.23 -28.11
C LEU A 598 -3.00 -8.64 -28.93
N ALA A 599 -3.77 -7.73 -28.35
CA ALA A 599 -4.79 -6.94 -29.03
C ALA A 599 -4.49 -5.44 -28.91
N ALA A 600 -4.46 -4.72 -30.03
CA ALA A 600 -4.32 -3.26 -30.11
C ALA A 600 -5.45 -2.67 -30.97
N LEU A 601 -6.35 -1.92 -30.35
CA LEU A 601 -7.62 -1.50 -30.93
C LEU A 601 -7.72 0.02 -30.95
N GLY A 602 -8.10 0.60 -32.10
CA GLY A 602 -8.24 2.05 -32.25
C GLY A 602 -6.90 2.78 -32.31
N VAL A 603 -5.82 2.11 -32.76
CA VAL A 603 -4.52 2.77 -32.90
C VAL A 603 -4.57 3.89 -33.95
N SER A 604 -3.63 4.85 -33.90
CA SER A 604 -3.37 5.82 -34.99
C SER A 604 -2.10 5.52 -35.79
N LYS A 605 -1.20 4.75 -35.19
CA LYS A 605 0.03 4.24 -35.79
C LYS A 605 0.46 3.00 -34.99
N LEU A 606 0.94 1.98 -35.69
CA LEU A 606 1.40 0.75 -35.06
C LEU A 606 2.86 0.47 -35.37
N VAL A 607 3.65 0.23 -34.33
CA VAL A 607 5.00 -0.35 -34.44
C VAL A 607 5.10 -1.54 -33.50
N LEU A 608 5.16 -2.75 -34.06
CA LEU A 608 5.38 -3.99 -33.33
C LEU A 608 6.75 -4.58 -33.71
N SER A 609 7.57 -4.87 -32.70
CA SER A 609 8.78 -5.67 -32.89
C SER A 609 9.12 -6.62 -31.76
N GLY A 610 9.65 -7.79 -32.14
CA GLY A 610 10.17 -8.77 -31.18
C GLY A 610 9.06 -9.42 -30.34
N VAL A 611 7.96 -9.80 -30.98
CA VAL A 611 6.77 -10.35 -30.34
C VAL A 611 6.73 -11.86 -30.56
N ASP A 612 6.49 -12.63 -29.50
CA ASP A 612 6.07 -14.03 -29.54
C ASP A 612 4.67 -14.14 -28.94
N ALA A 613 3.68 -14.44 -29.77
CA ALA A 613 2.27 -14.57 -29.45
C ALA A 613 1.71 -15.89 -30.02
N GLY A 614 2.43 -16.99 -29.83
CA GLY A 614 1.97 -18.31 -30.24
C GLY A 614 1.10 -19.05 -29.22
N GLN A 615 0.47 -20.14 -29.67
CA GLN A 615 -0.27 -21.10 -28.84
C GLN A 615 -1.47 -20.50 -28.07
N ASN A 616 -2.09 -19.45 -28.57
CA ASN A 616 -3.30 -18.87 -27.98
C ASN A 616 -4.57 -19.56 -28.53
N ASN A 617 -5.64 -19.56 -27.75
CA ASN A 617 -6.91 -20.22 -28.14
C ASN A 617 -7.73 -19.45 -29.20
N SER A 618 -7.29 -18.26 -29.59
CA SER A 618 -7.90 -17.45 -30.65
C SER A 618 -6.81 -16.81 -31.52
N PHE A 619 -6.61 -15.50 -31.45
CA PHE A 619 -5.60 -14.79 -32.25
C PHE A 619 -4.24 -14.71 -31.57
N GLY A 620 -3.15 -14.79 -32.33
CA GLY A 620 -1.83 -14.42 -31.80
C GLY A 620 -1.73 -12.91 -31.62
N VAL A 621 -1.86 -12.16 -32.71
CA VAL A 621 -1.87 -10.70 -32.74
C VAL A 621 -3.10 -10.18 -33.47
N GLN A 622 -3.84 -9.25 -32.84
CA GLN A 622 -4.88 -8.45 -33.45
C GLN A 622 -4.49 -6.97 -33.37
N ALA A 623 -4.40 -6.31 -34.52
CA ALA A 623 -4.19 -4.87 -34.61
C ALA A 623 -5.23 -4.24 -35.53
N ILE A 624 -6.00 -3.30 -34.99
CA ILE A 624 -7.08 -2.61 -35.71
C ILE A 624 -6.88 -1.11 -35.57
N GLY A 625 -6.60 -0.45 -36.70
CA GLY A 625 -6.42 0.99 -36.78
C GLY A 625 -7.74 1.74 -37.00
N ALA A 626 -7.74 3.02 -36.68
CA ALA A 626 -8.75 3.98 -37.18
C ALA A 626 -8.41 4.42 -38.62
N THR A 627 -9.09 5.45 -39.16
CA THR A 627 -8.94 5.86 -40.56
C THR A 627 -7.53 6.42 -40.89
N THR A 628 -6.97 6.02 -42.04
CA THR A 628 -5.65 6.38 -42.65
C THR A 628 -4.39 6.26 -41.78
N GLN A 629 -3.69 5.12 -41.78
CA GLN A 629 -2.63 4.82 -40.77
C GLN A 629 -1.53 3.88 -41.27
N ASP A 630 -0.30 4.00 -40.75
CA ASP A 630 0.81 3.11 -41.13
C ASP A 630 1.08 2.05 -40.04
N PHE A 631 1.18 0.78 -40.48
CA PHE A 631 1.48 -0.37 -39.63
C PHE A 631 2.86 -0.95 -39.97
N GLN A 632 3.68 -1.17 -38.94
CA GLN A 632 4.98 -1.84 -39.05
C GLN A 632 5.03 -3.02 -38.08
N ILE A 633 5.14 -4.23 -38.62
CA ILE A 633 5.16 -5.49 -37.88
C ILE A 633 6.46 -6.22 -38.24
N THR A 634 7.40 -6.31 -37.30
CA THR A 634 8.73 -6.85 -37.60
C THR A 634 9.18 -7.88 -36.56
N ASN A 635 9.74 -9.02 -36.97
CA ASN A 635 10.17 -10.06 -36.02
C ASN A 635 9.04 -10.50 -35.07
N VAL A 636 7.89 -10.87 -35.64
CA VAL A 636 6.69 -11.28 -34.89
C VAL A 636 6.42 -12.75 -35.17
N GLN A 637 6.26 -13.55 -34.12
CA GLN A 637 5.88 -14.96 -34.18
C GLN A 637 4.49 -15.14 -33.58
N ALA A 638 3.58 -15.74 -34.33
CA ALA A 638 2.19 -15.97 -33.97
C ALA A 638 1.77 -17.36 -34.47
N ASN A 639 2.54 -18.37 -34.05
CA ASN A 639 2.40 -19.73 -34.51
C ASN A 639 1.45 -20.55 -33.62
N ALA A 640 0.81 -21.56 -34.21
CA ALA A 640 0.01 -22.56 -33.51
C ALA A 640 -1.15 -21.98 -32.66
N ASN A 641 -1.80 -20.91 -33.12
CA ASN A 641 -3.01 -20.40 -32.49
C ASN A 641 -4.25 -21.12 -33.02
N ASN A 642 -5.30 -21.20 -32.21
CA ASN A 642 -6.54 -21.90 -32.55
C ASN A 642 -7.54 -21.03 -33.36
N SER A 643 -7.06 -19.95 -33.98
CA SER A 643 -7.75 -19.27 -35.10
C SER A 643 -6.70 -18.68 -36.04
N THR A 644 -6.46 -17.36 -35.98
CA THR A 644 -5.56 -16.66 -36.89
C THR A 644 -4.27 -16.23 -36.18
N GLY A 645 -3.13 -16.39 -36.83
CA GLY A 645 -1.85 -15.94 -36.27
C GLY A 645 -1.82 -14.41 -36.12
N ILE A 646 -1.93 -13.69 -37.24
CA ILE A 646 -1.89 -12.22 -37.28
C ILE A 646 -3.12 -11.67 -38.01
N LEU A 647 -3.87 -10.80 -37.37
CA LEU A 647 -4.89 -9.95 -37.98
C LEU A 647 -4.45 -8.49 -37.90
N ALA A 648 -4.26 -7.86 -39.05
CA ALA A 648 -3.87 -6.46 -39.16
C ALA A 648 -4.85 -5.72 -40.08
N ILE A 649 -5.55 -4.72 -39.55
CA ILE A 649 -6.45 -3.85 -40.31
C ILE A 649 -5.94 -2.42 -40.19
N SER A 650 -5.58 -1.81 -41.32
CA SER A 650 -4.98 -0.48 -41.40
C SER A 650 -5.71 0.40 -42.40
N GLY A 651 -5.64 1.73 -42.25
CA GLY A 651 -6.12 2.67 -43.28
C GLY A 651 -5.03 3.18 -44.23
N GLY A 652 -3.79 2.72 -44.08
CA GLY A 652 -2.62 3.18 -44.84
C GLY A 652 -1.62 2.05 -45.06
N ARG A 653 -0.32 2.36 -45.12
CA ARG A 653 0.69 1.37 -45.52
C ARG A 653 0.88 0.31 -44.47
N MET A 654 1.20 -0.90 -44.91
CA MET A 654 1.48 -2.02 -44.03
C MET A 654 2.78 -2.71 -44.43
N LEU A 655 3.71 -2.81 -43.48
CA LEU A 655 4.96 -3.56 -43.63
C LEU A 655 4.98 -4.71 -42.64
N LEU A 656 5.06 -5.93 -43.15
CA LEU A 656 5.39 -7.14 -42.40
C LEU A 656 6.78 -7.62 -42.82
N LYS A 657 7.70 -7.78 -41.87
CA LYS A 657 9.06 -8.27 -42.13
C LYS A 657 9.50 -9.28 -41.08
N ASN A 658 9.99 -10.43 -41.51
CA ASN A 658 10.35 -11.51 -40.57
C ASN A 658 9.17 -11.85 -39.64
N ALA A 659 7.97 -11.97 -40.24
CA ALA A 659 6.77 -12.38 -39.55
C ALA A 659 6.55 -13.89 -39.76
N ALA A 660 6.10 -14.56 -38.72
CA ALA A 660 5.85 -15.99 -38.66
C ALA A 660 4.45 -16.22 -38.13
N ALA A 661 3.60 -16.93 -38.86
CA ALA A 661 2.29 -17.35 -38.39
C ALA A 661 1.93 -18.72 -38.99
N ASP A 662 2.69 -19.72 -38.56
CA ASP A 662 2.54 -21.11 -38.99
C ASP A 662 1.55 -21.87 -38.14
N ALA A 663 1.02 -22.95 -38.70
CA ALA A 663 0.27 -23.99 -37.99
C ALA A 663 -0.94 -23.47 -37.19
N ASN A 664 -1.55 -22.36 -37.59
CA ASN A 664 -2.78 -21.88 -36.98
C ASN A 664 -3.99 -22.66 -37.53
N SER A 665 -5.03 -22.86 -36.72
CA SER A 665 -6.18 -23.68 -37.13
C SER A 665 -7.02 -23.04 -38.23
N GLU A 666 -6.91 -21.73 -38.45
CA GLU A 666 -7.59 -21.02 -39.54
C GLU A 666 -6.59 -20.35 -40.47
N LYS A 667 -6.11 -19.14 -40.14
CA LYS A 667 -5.30 -18.36 -41.09
C LYS A 667 -3.95 -17.98 -40.52
N GLY A 668 -2.93 -17.90 -41.37
CA GLY A 668 -1.63 -17.35 -40.96
C GLY A 668 -1.73 -15.84 -40.75
N LEU A 669 -2.02 -15.13 -41.83
CA LEU A 669 -2.17 -13.68 -41.85
C LEU A 669 -3.48 -13.26 -42.52
N ILE A 670 -4.20 -12.36 -41.85
CA ILE A 670 -5.20 -11.49 -42.46
C ILE A 670 -4.63 -10.07 -42.45
N ALA A 671 -4.35 -9.52 -43.62
CA ALA A 671 -3.87 -8.14 -43.77
C ALA A 671 -4.87 -7.36 -44.63
N GLN A 672 -5.50 -6.35 -44.03
CA GLN A 672 -6.49 -5.53 -44.70
C GLN A 672 -6.08 -4.07 -44.66
N THR A 673 -6.07 -3.42 -45.81
CA THR A 673 -6.00 -1.96 -45.90
C THR A 673 -7.36 -1.45 -46.32
N ASN A 674 -8.03 -0.67 -45.47
CA ASN A 674 -9.31 -0.07 -45.80
C ASN A 674 -9.13 0.96 -46.92
N TYR A 675 -9.99 0.89 -47.92
CA TYR A 675 -9.93 1.79 -49.07
C TYR A 675 -9.95 3.27 -48.67
N SER A 676 -9.13 4.06 -49.35
CA SER A 676 -9.06 5.51 -49.23
C SER A 676 -8.52 6.08 -50.54
N ASP A 677 -9.20 7.07 -51.10
CA ASP A 677 -8.77 7.76 -52.32
C ASP A 677 -7.49 8.60 -52.13
N THR A 678 -7.11 8.87 -50.87
CA THR A 678 -6.02 9.80 -50.53
C THR A 678 -4.85 9.15 -49.82
N ALA A 679 -5.05 7.99 -49.18
CA ALA A 679 -3.98 7.29 -48.47
C ALA A 679 -3.20 6.35 -49.39
N LYS A 680 -1.90 6.19 -49.09
CA LYS A 680 -1.10 5.11 -49.68
C LYS A 680 -1.41 3.81 -48.97
N LEU A 681 -1.86 2.81 -49.72
CA LEU A 681 -2.33 1.52 -49.20
C LEU A 681 -1.31 0.39 -49.45
N ASP A 682 -0.03 0.74 -49.64
CA ASP A 682 1.03 -0.21 -49.97
C ASP A 682 1.12 -1.33 -48.91
N LEU A 683 1.10 -2.59 -49.35
CA LEU A 683 1.25 -3.77 -48.51
C LEU A 683 2.53 -4.51 -48.88
N SER A 684 3.48 -4.60 -47.95
CA SER A 684 4.76 -5.28 -48.15
C SER A 684 4.94 -6.42 -47.15
N ILE A 685 5.24 -7.62 -47.65
CA ILE A 685 5.53 -8.82 -46.86
C ILE A 685 6.91 -9.35 -47.24
N LEU A 686 7.85 -9.31 -46.31
CA LEU A 686 9.27 -9.57 -46.57
C LEU A 686 9.82 -10.64 -45.64
N SER A 687 10.54 -11.64 -46.17
CA SER A 687 11.22 -12.68 -45.38
C SER A 687 10.31 -13.34 -44.34
N SER A 688 9.09 -13.72 -44.70
CA SER A 688 8.02 -14.12 -43.75
C SER A 688 7.39 -15.46 -44.13
N HIS A 689 6.88 -16.20 -43.14
CA HIS A 689 6.34 -17.56 -43.34
C HIS A 689 4.98 -17.76 -42.66
N PHE A 690 4.10 -18.47 -43.36
CA PHE A 690 2.69 -18.68 -43.03
C PHE A 690 2.25 -20.11 -43.39
N ASP A 691 3.08 -21.08 -43.04
CA ASP A 691 2.97 -22.46 -43.49
C ASP A 691 2.08 -23.31 -42.57
N GLY A 692 1.40 -24.32 -43.13
CA GLY A 692 0.65 -25.31 -42.36
C GLY A 692 -0.64 -24.82 -41.70
N ASN A 693 -1.23 -23.72 -42.19
CA ASN A 693 -2.46 -23.16 -41.63
C ASN A 693 -3.71 -23.95 -42.06
N GLY A 694 -4.77 -23.95 -41.24
CA GLY A 694 -5.95 -24.79 -41.48
C GLY A 694 -6.77 -24.37 -42.70
N VAL A 695 -6.85 -23.08 -42.99
CA VAL A 695 -7.59 -22.47 -44.12
C VAL A 695 -6.61 -21.79 -45.07
N ASN A 696 -6.23 -20.53 -44.85
CA ASN A 696 -5.34 -19.80 -45.76
C ASN A 696 -4.04 -19.44 -45.07
N GLY A 697 -2.90 -19.53 -45.77
CA GLY A 697 -1.65 -18.96 -45.24
C GLY A 697 -1.75 -17.43 -45.20
N LEU A 698 -2.12 -16.83 -46.33
CA LEU A 698 -2.28 -15.39 -46.52
C LEU A 698 -3.68 -15.02 -47.04
N ASP A 699 -4.33 -14.04 -46.40
CA ASP A 699 -5.54 -13.37 -46.87
C ASP A 699 -5.27 -11.86 -46.89
N LEU A 700 -4.94 -11.35 -48.07
CA LEU A 700 -4.51 -9.97 -48.30
C LEU A 700 -5.63 -9.21 -49.00
N ARG A 701 -6.12 -8.15 -48.36
CA ARG A 701 -7.24 -7.33 -48.83
C ARG A 701 -6.78 -5.89 -48.98
N THR A 702 -6.43 -5.48 -50.20
CA THR A 702 -5.92 -4.13 -50.47
C THR A 702 -6.18 -3.70 -51.91
N SER A 703 -6.46 -2.41 -52.10
CA SER A 703 -6.52 -1.79 -53.43
C SER A 703 -5.17 -1.16 -53.83
N GLY A 704 -4.23 -1.08 -52.88
CA GLY A 704 -2.87 -0.61 -53.11
C GLY A 704 -1.95 -1.67 -53.72
N PRO A 705 -0.68 -1.32 -53.98
CA PRO A 705 0.30 -2.28 -54.46
C PRO A 705 0.66 -3.30 -53.37
N VAL A 706 0.80 -4.57 -53.76
CA VAL A 706 1.27 -5.67 -52.93
C VAL A 706 2.69 -6.05 -53.35
N LEU A 707 3.62 -6.06 -52.41
CA LEU A 707 4.99 -6.53 -52.58
C LEU A 707 5.24 -7.75 -51.69
N MET A 708 5.68 -8.86 -52.27
CA MET A 708 6.15 -10.04 -51.55
C MET A 708 7.60 -10.36 -51.94
N ASN A 709 8.43 -10.76 -50.98
CA ASN A 709 9.82 -11.13 -51.26
C ASN A 709 10.40 -12.07 -50.18
N GLY A 710 10.71 -13.31 -50.56
CA GLY A 710 11.11 -14.36 -49.63
C GLY A 710 9.96 -14.78 -48.72
N VAL A 711 8.80 -15.10 -49.29
CA VAL A 711 7.57 -15.44 -48.54
C VAL A 711 7.16 -16.89 -48.77
N SER A 712 6.80 -17.60 -47.70
CA SER A 712 6.17 -18.93 -47.78
C SER A 712 4.76 -18.94 -47.19
N ALA A 713 3.84 -19.60 -47.90
CA ALA A 713 2.48 -19.91 -47.45
C ALA A 713 2.03 -21.23 -48.08
N SER A 714 2.62 -22.31 -47.60
CA SER A 714 2.50 -23.66 -48.12
C SER A 714 1.78 -24.57 -47.13
N HIS A 715 1.29 -25.72 -47.59
CA HIS A 715 0.66 -26.76 -46.77
C HIS A 715 -0.61 -26.32 -46.04
N SER A 716 -1.37 -25.37 -46.59
CA SER A 716 -2.71 -25.03 -46.07
C SER A 716 -3.67 -26.23 -46.18
N ALA A 717 -4.32 -26.59 -45.07
CA ALA A 717 -5.04 -27.87 -44.95
C ALA A 717 -6.40 -27.91 -45.69
N LEU A 718 -7.12 -26.79 -45.74
CA LEU A 718 -8.46 -26.69 -46.37
C LEU A 718 -8.56 -25.57 -47.41
N GLY A 719 -7.66 -24.59 -47.40
CA GLY A 719 -7.73 -23.43 -48.29
C GLY A 719 -6.45 -23.22 -49.10
N SER A 720 -6.18 -21.97 -49.44
CA SER A 720 -5.14 -21.58 -50.38
C SER A 720 -3.85 -21.15 -49.67
N GLY A 721 -2.73 -21.12 -50.40
CA GLY A 721 -1.51 -20.50 -49.90
C GLY A 721 -1.69 -19.01 -49.69
N ALA A 722 -2.08 -18.30 -50.76
CA ALA A 722 -2.41 -16.88 -50.71
C ALA A 722 -3.70 -16.54 -51.46
N VAL A 723 -4.49 -15.65 -50.87
CA VAL A 723 -5.61 -14.95 -51.52
C VAL A 723 -5.33 -13.46 -51.48
N ILE A 724 -5.33 -12.82 -52.64
CA ILE A 724 -5.11 -11.38 -52.80
C ILE A 724 -6.31 -10.80 -53.52
N ALA A 725 -7.02 -9.88 -52.88
CA ALA A 725 -8.20 -9.25 -53.44
C ALA A 725 -8.30 -7.78 -53.01
N ASP A 726 -9.16 -7.02 -53.68
CA ASP A 726 -9.46 -5.65 -53.30
C ASP A 726 -10.26 -5.58 -51.97
N ASN A 727 -10.31 -4.39 -51.37
CA ASN A 727 -11.01 -4.14 -50.12
C ASN A 727 -11.79 -2.83 -50.13
N GLY A 728 -12.93 -2.79 -50.84
CA GLY A 728 -13.92 -1.71 -50.69
C GLY A 728 -13.76 -0.51 -51.63
N GLY A 729 -13.11 -0.69 -52.80
CA GLY A 729 -13.06 0.29 -53.91
C GLY A 729 -11.68 0.29 -54.59
N PRO A 730 -11.49 0.58 -55.90
CA PRO A 730 -12.39 0.65 -57.06
C PRO A 730 -12.66 -0.75 -57.68
N ASN A 731 -12.81 -1.79 -56.85
CA ASN A 731 -12.86 -3.20 -57.27
C ASN A 731 -11.59 -3.68 -58.00
N MET A 732 -10.45 -3.03 -57.77
CA MET A 732 -9.15 -3.41 -58.32
C MET A 732 -8.03 -3.30 -57.29
N THR A 733 -7.15 -4.30 -57.28
CA THR A 733 -5.82 -4.25 -56.65
C THR A 733 -4.86 -3.58 -57.64
N ALA A 734 -3.98 -2.67 -57.21
CA ALA A 734 -3.06 -1.99 -58.13
C ALA A 734 -2.03 -2.95 -58.79
N LYS A 735 -0.84 -3.08 -58.23
CA LYS A 735 0.20 -4.00 -58.74
C LYS A 735 0.45 -5.10 -57.71
N VAL A 736 0.52 -6.35 -58.14
CA VAL A 736 1.05 -7.45 -57.33
C VAL A 736 2.45 -7.81 -57.83
N GLU A 737 3.45 -7.62 -56.98
CA GLU A 737 4.86 -7.85 -57.28
C GLU A 737 5.48 -8.85 -56.32
N ILE A 738 6.07 -9.90 -56.86
CA ILE A 738 6.80 -10.92 -56.11
C ILE A 738 8.26 -10.90 -56.56
N LEU A 739 9.14 -10.49 -55.66
CA LEU A 739 10.59 -10.45 -55.89
C LEU A 739 11.27 -11.65 -55.24
N SER A 740 12.51 -11.91 -55.63
CA SER A 740 13.32 -13.00 -55.09
C SER A 740 14.65 -12.55 -54.46
N THR A 741 14.82 -11.25 -54.23
CA THR A 741 16.07 -10.70 -53.70
C THR A 741 16.29 -11.03 -52.22
N LEU A 742 15.26 -11.51 -51.51
CA LEU A 742 15.31 -11.97 -50.12
C LEU A 742 15.10 -13.49 -49.98
N GLY A 743 15.15 -14.22 -51.10
CA GLY A 743 14.89 -15.66 -51.15
C GLY A 743 13.73 -16.02 -52.07
N GLN A 744 13.53 -17.32 -52.26
CA GLN A 744 12.45 -17.86 -53.08
C GLN A 744 11.07 -17.71 -52.39
N ASN A 745 10.00 -17.74 -53.18
CA ASN A 745 8.64 -17.64 -52.67
C ASN A 745 7.89 -18.95 -52.90
N TYR A 746 7.29 -19.51 -51.83
CA TYR A 746 6.72 -20.87 -51.83
C TYR A 746 5.24 -20.87 -51.50
N PHE A 747 4.43 -21.41 -52.41
CA PHE A 747 2.99 -21.58 -52.24
C PHE A 747 2.62 -22.99 -52.67
N ASP A 748 3.24 -23.97 -52.02
CA ASP A 748 3.20 -25.37 -52.40
C ASP A 748 2.25 -26.19 -51.52
N ASN A 749 1.75 -27.29 -52.05
CA ASN A 749 1.07 -28.36 -51.31
C ASN A 749 -0.20 -27.94 -50.56
N ASN A 750 -0.84 -26.84 -50.97
CA ASN A 750 -2.10 -26.35 -50.40
C ASN A 750 -3.30 -27.19 -50.89
N ALA A 751 -4.34 -27.29 -50.07
CA ALA A 751 -5.54 -28.06 -50.41
C ALA A 751 -6.35 -27.45 -51.57
N MET A 752 -6.39 -26.11 -51.65
CA MET A 752 -6.95 -25.36 -52.78
C MET A 752 -5.84 -24.75 -53.64
N LEU A 753 -5.87 -23.46 -53.95
CA LEU A 753 -4.89 -22.83 -54.83
C LEU A 753 -3.57 -22.59 -54.08
N GLY A 754 -2.44 -22.59 -54.79
CA GLY A 754 -1.23 -21.99 -54.22
C GLY A 754 -1.41 -20.48 -54.07
N MET A 755 -1.92 -19.82 -55.11
CA MET A 755 -2.23 -18.39 -55.07
C MET A 755 -3.43 -18.04 -55.94
N ASP A 756 -4.31 -17.20 -55.39
CA ASP A 756 -5.44 -16.57 -56.07
C ASP A 756 -5.29 -15.05 -56.01
N VAL A 757 -5.16 -14.42 -57.18
CA VAL A 757 -5.10 -12.95 -57.32
C VAL A 757 -6.34 -12.47 -58.05
N VAL A 758 -7.08 -11.57 -57.40
CA VAL A 758 -8.37 -11.08 -57.87
C VAL A 758 -8.28 -9.60 -58.25
N ASN A 759 -8.68 -9.29 -59.48
CA ASN A 759 -8.78 -7.95 -60.04
C ASN A 759 -7.52 -7.11 -59.90
N ALA A 760 -6.33 -7.66 -60.15
CA ALA A 760 -5.09 -6.89 -60.15
C ALA A 760 -4.84 -6.15 -61.48
N GLN A 761 -4.30 -4.92 -61.47
CA GLN A 761 -3.96 -4.20 -62.71
C GLN A 761 -2.69 -4.73 -63.38
N SER A 762 -1.80 -5.37 -62.62
CA SER A 762 -0.65 -6.08 -63.17
C SER A 762 -0.12 -7.10 -62.17
N PHE A 763 0.48 -8.17 -62.69
CA PHE A 763 1.14 -9.20 -61.90
C PHE A 763 2.55 -9.44 -62.42
N SER A 764 3.55 -9.36 -61.54
CA SER A 764 4.93 -9.70 -61.86
C SER A 764 5.54 -10.57 -60.76
N ALA A 765 6.13 -11.71 -61.13
CA ALA A 765 6.79 -12.59 -60.16
C ALA A 765 8.14 -13.11 -60.66
N SER A 766 9.11 -13.21 -59.75
CA SER A 766 10.41 -13.85 -59.94
C SER A 766 10.62 -14.98 -58.92
N TYR A 767 11.08 -16.15 -59.36
CA TYR A 767 11.33 -17.35 -58.51
C TYR A 767 10.14 -17.70 -57.60
N LEU A 768 9.00 -17.93 -58.26
CA LEU A 768 7.75 -18.33 -57.62
C LEU A 768 7.56 -19.85 -57.74
N SER A 769 7.33 -20.52 -56.62
CA SER A 769 6.96 -21.95 -56.56
C SER A 769 5.48 -22.12 -56.24
N VAL A 770 4.77 -22.86 -57.11
CA VAL A 770 3.36 -23.24 -56.94
C VAL A 770 3.20 -24.71 -57.33
N ARG A 771 3.55 -25.61 -56.42
CA ARG A 771 3.60 -27.06 -56.69
C ARG A 771 2.59 -27.87 -55.89
N GLY A 772 1.96 -28.86 -56.52
CA GLY A 772 1.16 -29.86 -55.80
C GLY A 772 -0.04 -29.28 -55.03
N ASN A 773 -0.54 -28.12 -55.45
CA ASN A 773 -1.74 -27.50 -54.88
C ASN A 773 -3.00 -28.14 -55.47
N GLY A 774 -4.15 -27.98 -54.83
CA GLY A 774 -5.44 -28.42 -55.35
C GLY A 774 -5.71 -29.91 -55.15
N LYS A 775 -5.04 -30.56 -54.18
CA LYS A 775 -4.92 -32.03 -54.02
C LYS A 775 -6.20 -32.86 -54.22
N ASN A 776 -7.39 -32.30 -53.92
CA ASN A 776 -8.69 -32.95 -54.11
C ASN A 776 -9.75 -32.02 -54.76
N SER A 777 -9.33 -31.04 -55.54
CA SER A 777 -10.25 -30.05 -56.12
C SER A 777 -9.93 -29.74 -57.58
N ASN A 778 -10.92 -29.22 -58.30
CA ASN A 778 -10.83 -28.81 -59.70
C ASN A 778 -10.25 -27.39 -59.87
N VAL A 779 -9.64 -26.82 -58.83
CA VAL A 779 -9.11 -25.45 -58.86
C VAL A 779 -7.68 -25.43 -59.40
N PRO A 780 -7.28 -24.37 -60.13
CA PRO A 780 -5.93 -24.25 -60.65
C PRO A 780 -4.89 -24.09 -59.54
N GLY A 781 -3.63 -24.41 -59.85
CA GLY A 781 -2.51 -24.14 -58.95
C GLY A 781 -2.31 -22.64 -58.70
N LEU A 782 -2.28 -21.86 -59.77
CA LEU A 782 -2.14 -20.39 -59.76
C LEU A 782 -3.28 -19.76 -60.57
N PHE A 783 -4.08 -18.88 -59.96
CA PHE A 783 -5.14 -18.14 -60.65
C PHE A 783 -4.90 -16.64 -60.60
N LEU A 784 -4.76 -16.02 -61.77
CA LEU A 784 -4.55 -14.59 -61.92
C LEU A 784 -5.72 -13.95 -62.67
N ARG A 785 -6.39 -12.98 -62.06
CA ARG A 785 -7.54 -12.28 -62.63
C ARG A 785 -7.33 -10.77 -62.60
N GLY A 786 -7.67 -10.10 -63.70
CA GLY A 786 -7.63 -8.65 -63.80
C GLY A 786 -7.86 -8.14 -65.22
N PRO A 787 -8.82 -7.24 -65.46
CA PRO A 787 -9.13 -6.77 -66.80
C PRO A 787 -7.90 -6.11 -67.44
N ASP A 788 -7.48 -6.62 -68.60
CA ASP A 788 -6.32 -6.18 -69.37
C ASP A 788 -5.00 -6.13 -68.57
N ALA A 789 -4.88 -6.96 -67.54
CA ALA A 789 -3.74 -6.98 -66.64
C ALA A 789 -2.54 -7.74 -67.23
N PRO A 790 -1.38 -7.09 -67.51
CA PRO A 790 -0.18 -7.79 -67.94
C PRO A 790 0.33 -8.71 -66.83
N VAL A 791 0.72 -9.93 -67.24
CA VAL A 791 1.30 -10.95 -66.37
C VAL A 791 2.74 -11.22 -66.81
N THR A 792 3.71 -11.10 -65.90
CA THR A 792 5.11 -11.45 -66.16
C THR A 792 5.61 -12.44 -65.10
N LEU A 793 5.91 -13.67 -65.52
CA LEU A 793 6.49 -14.72 -64.68
C LEU A 793 7.91 -15.01 -65.13
N THR A 794 8.90 -14.79 -64.26
CA THR A 794 10.30 -15.13 -64.53
C THR A 794 10.75 -16.21 -63.55
N CYS A 795 11.34 -17.30 -64.05
CA CYS A 795 11.78 -18.40 -63.18
C CYS A 795 10.65 -19.03 -62.32
N ALA A 796 9.40 -18.99 -62.77
CA ALA A 796 8.29 -19.58 -62.03
C ALA A 796 8.18 -21.09 -62.29
N VAL A 797 7.90 -21.87 -61.25
CA VAL A 797 7.64 -23.31 -61.36
C VAL A 797 6.24 -23.60 -60.84
N VAL A 798 5.36 -23.97 -61.75
CA VAL A 798 3.96 -24.31 -61.49
C VAL A 798 3.71 -25.73 -61.98
N THR A 799 3.85 -26.72 -61.12
CA THR A 799 3.93 -28.14 -61.52
C THR A 799 3.25 -29.08 -60.53
N GLY A 800 2.77 -30.23 -60.99
CA GLY A 800 2.21 -31.25 -60.11
C GLY A 800 0.85 -30.89 -59.53
N ASN A 801 0.21 -29.81 -59.99
CA ASN A 801 -1.16 -29.46 -59.64
C ASN A 801 -2.12 -30.38 -60.42
N PRO A 802 -3.19 -30.90 -59.80
CA PRO A 802 -4.04 -31.92 -60.38
C PRO A 802 -5.03 -31.39 -61.43
N ALA A 803 -5.41 -30.11 -61.35
CA ALA A 803 -6.19 -29.40 -62.37
C ALA A 803 -5.25 -28.56 -63.26
N ASP A 804 -5.71 -27.38 -63.70
CA ASP A 804 -4.86 -26.47 -64.47
C ASP A 804 -3.65 -25.99 -63.65
N GLY A 805 -2.50 -25.83 -64.29
CA GLY A 805 -1.30 -25.29 -63.63
C GLY A 805 -1.46 -23.79 -63.35
N LEU A 806 -1.38 -23.01 -64.42
CA LEU A 806 -1.68 -21.57 -64.45
C LEU A 806 -3.01 -21.33 -65.15
N GLN A 807 -3.88 -20.54 -64.51
CA GLN A 807 -5.12 -20.04 -65.08
C GLN A 807 -5.11 -18.51 -65.08
N THR A 808 -5.48 -17.89 -66.21
CA THR A 808 -5.56 -16.44 -66.33
C THR A 808 -6.90 -15.98 -66.89
N ASP A 809 -7.46 -14.92 -66.30
CA ASP A 809 -8.58 -14.14 -66.83
C ASP A 809 -8.18 -12.66 -66.91
N THR A 810 -7.54 -12.30 -68.03
CA THR A 810 -6.78 -11.05 -68.16
C THR A 810 -7.15 -10.19 -69.38
N GLY A 811 -8.31 -10.42 -70.02
CA GLY A 811 -8.72 -9.63 -71.19
C GLY A 811 -7.75 -9.71 -72.37
N ALA A 812 -7.39 -8.56 -72.96
CA ALA A 812 -6.48 -8.43 -74.11
C ALA A 812 -4.99 -8.31 -73.71
N ALA A 813 -4.62 -8.72 -72.49
CA ALA A 813 -3.27 -8.57 -71.96
C ALA A 813 -2.23 -9.56 -72.54
N LEU A 814 -0.95 -9.22 -72.34
CA LEU A 814 0.18 -10.12 -72.53
C LEU A 814 0.45 -10.94 -71.26
N VAL A 815 0.45 -12.26 -71.40
CA VAL A 815 1.00 -13.22 -70.43
C VAL A 815 2.39 -13.63 -70.90
N LYS A 816 3.42 -13.15 -70.20
CA LYS A 816 4.83 -13.43 -70.50
C LYS A 816 5.44 -14.34 -69.46
N ILE A 817 5.96 -15.48 -69.88
CA ILE A 817 6.62 -16.47 -69.02
C ILE A 817 8.03 -16.71 -69.55
N VAL A 818 9.04 -16.38 -68.75
CA VAL A 818 10.46 -16.48 -69.10
C VAL A 818 11.16 -17.47 -68.19
N ASN A 819 11.77 -18.50 -68.77
CA ASN A 819 12.45 -19.59 -68.05
C ASN A 819 11.55 -20.23 -66.98
N GLY A 820 10.27 -20.43 -67.32
CA GLY A 820 9.28 -21.02 -66.41
C GLY A 820 9.00 -22.49 -66.74
N MET A 821 8.71 -23.28 -65.70
CA MET A 821 8.30 -24.67 -65.82
C MET A 821 6.81 -24.79 -65.50
N MET A 822 6.01 -25.09 -66.53
CA MET A 822 4.55 -25.20 -66.43
C MET A 822 4.03 -26.62 -66.69
N ASP A 823 4.92 -27.58 -66.96
CA ASP A 823 4.55 -28.94 -67.33
C ASP A 823 4.35 -29.87 -66.12
N GLY A 824 3.60 -30.96 -66.34
CA GLY A 824 3.34 -31.97 -65.30
C GLY A 824 2.18 -31.63 -64.36
N ASN A 825 1.25 -30.78 -64.80
CA ASN A 825 -0.05 -30.57 -64.15
C ASN A 825 -1.10 -31.57 -64.69
N THR A 826 -2.40 -31.31 -64.52
CA THR A 826 -3.54 -32.03 -65.16
C THR A 826 -3.77 -33.49 -64.72
N ARG A 827 -3.30 -33.88 -63.52
CA ARG A 827 -3.38 -35.27 -63.03
C ARG A 827 -4.79 -35.84 -62.82
N LEU A 828 -5.82 -35.01 -62.61
CA LEU A 828 -7.20 -35.48 -62.39
C LEU A 828 -7.88 -35.93 -63.68
N ASP A 829 -7.74 -35.15 -64.75
CA ASP A 829 -8.28 -35.44 -66.06
C ASP A 829 -7.51 -34.66 -67.14
N PRO A 830 -6.56 -35.31 -67.82
CA PRO A 830 -5.79 -34.69 -68.89
C PRO A 830 -6.62 -34.24 -70.09
N SER A 831 -7.88 -34.69 -70.22
CA SER A 831 -8.79 -34.26 -71.30
C SER A 831 -9.54 -32.97 -70.97
N THR A 832 -9.66 -32.63 -69.69
CA THR A 832 -10.39 -31.46 -69.20
C THR A 832 -9.45 -30.32 -68.79
N TYR A 833 -8.26 -30.63 -68.28
CA TYR A 833 -7.30 -29.65 -67.74
C TYR A 833 -6.08 -29.43 -68.62
N VAL A 834 -5.45 -28.25 -68.52
CA VAL A 834 -4.25 -27.87 -69.28
C VAL A 834 -3.17 -27.24 -68.37
N ASN A 835 -1.92 -27.32 -68.79
CA ASN A 835 -0.81 -26.70 -68.05
C ASN A 835 -0.97 -25.18 -67.92
N ILE A 836 -1.47 -24.52 -68.97
CA ILE A 836 -1.76 -23.08 -69.02
C ILE A 836 -3.15 -22.88 -69.65
N ARG A 837 -4.10 -22.30 -68.91
CA ARG A 837 -5.43 -21.93 -69.41
C ARG A 837 -5.59 -20.42 -69.51
N LEU A 838 -5.95 -19.95 -70.69
CA LEU A 838 -6.32 -18.56 -70.95
C LEU A 838 -7.85 -18.48 -71.17
N PHE A 839 -8.56 -17.69 -70.36
CA PHE A 839 -10.02 -17.55 -70.49
C PHE A 839 -10.45 -16.62 -71.62
N SER A 840 -9.69 -15.56 -71.87
CA SER A 840 -9.95 -14.60 -72.94
C SER A 840 -9.22 -15.01 -74.21
N LEU A 841 -9.96 -15.10 -75.33
CA LEU A 841 -9.39 -15.33 -76.66
C LEU A 841 -8.50 -14.15 -77.13
N ALA A 842 -8.60 -12.99 -76.49
CA ALA A 842 -7.76 -11.83 -76.77
C ALA A 842 -6.42 -11.85 -76.00
N THR A 843 -6.23 -12.77 -75.05
CA THR A 843 -4.98 -12.87 -74.28
C THR A 843 -3.85 -13.43 -75.16
N THR A 844 -2.71 -12.75 -75.18
CA THR A 844 -1.51 -13.20 -75.90
C THR A 844 -0.53 -13.90 -74.95
N LEU A 845 0.00 -15.06 -75.35
CA LEU A 845 0.98 -15.83 -74.55
C LEU A 845 2.38 -15.79 -75.19
N ASP A 846 3.37 -15.26 -74.47
CA ASP A 846 4.81 -15.39 -74.77
C ASP A 846 5.43 -16.36 -73.75
N TYR A 847 5.46 -17.65 -74.10
CA TYR A 847 6.01 -18.70 -73.23
C TYR A 847 7.37 -19.19 -73.71
N LYS A 848 8.41 -18.95 -72.88
CA LYS A 848 9.76 -19.49 -73.04
C LYS A 848 10.04 -20.49 -71.92
N PRO A 849 9.87 -21.81 -72.17
CA PRO A 849 10.13 -22.83 -71.16
C PRO A 849 11.61 -22.82 -70.76
N GLY A 850 11.88 -23.12 -69.50
CA GLY A 850 13.23 -23.23 -68.98
C GLY A 850 13.26 -23.35 -67.48
N VAL A 851 14.46 -23.52 -66.93
CA VAL A 851 14.72 -23.52 -65.49
C VAL A 851 15.84 -22.54 -65.23
N CYS A 852 15.66 -21.64 -64.27
CA CYS A 852 16.74 -20.76 -63.85
C CYS A 852 17.74 -21.54 -62.98
N SER A 853 19.03 -21.26 -63.11
CA SER A 853 20.05 -21.83 -62.22
C SER A 853 20.00 -21.16 -60.85
N GLY A 854 20.04 -21.93 -59.76
CA GLY A 854 19.96 -21.41 -58.38
C GLY A 854 18.68 -21.76 -57.62
N TRP A 855 17.97 -22.82 -58.07
CA TRP A 855 16.91 -23.49 -57.31
C TRP A 855 17.44 -24.20 -56.08
#